data_AF-A0A1M6KSX9-F1
#
_entry.id   AF-A0A1M6KSX9-F1
#
_cell.length_a   1.000
_cell.length_b   1.000
_cell.length_c   1.000
_cell.angle_alpha   90.00
_cell.angle_beta   90.00
_cell.angle_gamma   90.00
#
_symmetry.space_group_name_H-M   'P 1'
#
loop_
_entity.id
_entity.type
_entity.pdbx_description
1 polymer ?
#
loop_
_entity_poly.entity_id
_entity_poly.type
_entity_poly.pdbx_seq_one_letter_code
_entity_poly.pdbx_strand_id
1 'polypeptide(L)'
;MSVALDEMVDGRGRIRPHWSGLLGAFSSLPDGGLAERARLLDRAFEEEGSAGLLPSPARGAGARRLDPVPLVLEAAEFAVLAEGLAQRARLLEAMLADLYGPQQLLRDGLLPPELVFPNPAFLRPCRNMPTERHLHAYAAELIRRPDGRWAVTGDSVVAMEGLAQVFVNRTHMARTLPECVRTVPMRPLRPFMDAWREVLQRAAGAELAGAATVALLTPGVGHPAWAEHVTLARELSCALAEVGDLSARGGALFLKTLRGLQPVRVLLSRLPGAQLDPLELGGRTAAGISGLLDVIRAGSVTLHNHPGAGLAEAPGLPAFLPALCSSLLGEALDLPSAETLWLGDPAALARFRAEPEAFRAFPAARAGAAPGEPEGDPRLWAAVARPTPSLAPSLAGGGLEPRPVTLRLFLLHDDAGWRCLPGGLARVADKEGQPTELCKDVWVISEERAEIRGPGALRVPPLAIRRTAGDLPSRVADNLFWLGRYVERLDDSARLMRATLARLSRASMLPRDLAEVAALSRCLLDARLIQPEEVPTSGDDSALRRALVRAGQEGGRLHRLSGEVARLVEATRDRLTGDMHAAFTLPLRDTRAALLEAASPAALGAALGGLVRYASGVAGVAAENMVRGGAHSFLDLGRRLERGASVAALLGHLLQEPAARVESALVLALELCDSVITYRTRYLHVLQPAPALDLVMADPANPRGLAFQLGAAEALLAGVEGAGDPTLSASARRLRQDVEAMAAEVAGALDGAVAAHGISPRLLALEASIGALSDAIGRRYFTLLAGPRLLGVDTAERGAA
;
A
#
# COMPACT_ATOMS: atom_id res chain seq x y z
N MET A 1 -31.20 -32.16 -10.53
CA MET A 1 -30.18 -31.09 -10.44
C MET A 1 -30.24 -30.30 -11.74
N SER A 2 -30.59 -29.01 -11.70
CA SER A 2 -30.56 -28.20 -12.92
C SER A 2 -29.12 -28.07 -13.41
N VAL A 3 -28.88 -28.37 -14.68
CA VAL A 3 -27.56 -28.19 -15.32
C VAL A 3 -27.21 -26.71 -15.29
N ALA A 4 -26.02 -26.35 -14.81
CA ALA A 4 -25.57 -24.96 -14.79
C ALA A 4 -25.48 -24.41 -16.23
N LEU A 5 -25.86 -23.15 -16.43
CA LEU A 5 -25.79 -22.49 -17.72
C LEU A 5 -24.33 -22.26 -18.11
N ASP A 6 -23.92 -22.61 -19.33
CA ASP A 6 -22.61 -22.24 -19.87
C ASP A 6 -22.68 -20.92 -20.66
N GLU A 7 -21.73 -20.03 -20.37
CA GLU A 7 -21.61 -18.69 -20.94
C GLU A 7 -21.13 -18.71 -22.39
N MET A 8 -20.40 -19.74 -22.82
CA MET A 8 -19.81 -19.84 -24.16
C MET A 8 -20.60 -20.78 -25.07
N VAL A 9 -21.06 -21.91 -24.54
CA VAL A 9 -21.73 -22.98 -25.29
C VAL A 9 -23.21 -23.04 -24.90
N ASP A 10 -24.10 -23.28 -25.87
CA ASP A 10 -25.49 -23.56 -25.58
C ASP A 10 -25.65 -25.00 -25.05
N GLY A 11 -26.79 -25.31 -24.43
CA GLY A 11 -27.10 -26.67 -23.94
C GLY A 11 -27.20 -27.74 -25.04
N ARG A 12 -26.87 -27.41 -26.30
CA ARG A 12 -26.84 -28.29 -27.48
C ARG A 12 -25.43 -28.39 -28.10
N GLY A 13 -24.40 -27.83 -27.45
CA GLY A 13 -23.01 -27.91 -27.90
C GLY A 13 -22.62 -26.86 -28.97
N ARG A 14 -23.44 -25.84 -29.23
CA ARG A 14 -23.13 -24.76 -30.19
C ARG A 14 -22.57 -23.53 -29.47
N ILE A 15 -21.61 -22.87 -30.09
CA ILE A 15 -21.03 -21.62 -29.57
C ILE A 15 -22.08 -20.50 -29.66
N ARG A 16 -22.24 -19.72 -28.59
CA ARG A 16 -23.09 -18.54 -28.56
C ARG A 16 -22.52 -17.43 -29.46
N PRO A 17 -23.35 -16.69 -30.22
CA PRO A 17 -22.87 -15.77 -31.26
C PRO A 17 -21.84 -14.74 -30.80
N HIS A 18 -22.03 -14.13 -29.62
CA HIS A 18 -21.12 -13.10 -29.09
C HIS A 18 -19.71 -13.62 -28.73
N TRP A 19 -19.50 -14.94 -28.62
CA TRP A 19 -18.18 -15.55 -28.40
C TRP A 19 -17.40 -15.83 -29.69
N SER A 20 -18.07 -15.82 -30.85
CA SER A 20 -17.46 -16.23 -32.13
C SER A 20 -16.23 -15.40 -32.51
N GLY A 21 -16.28 -14.08 -32.33
CA GLY A 21 -15.14 -13.19 -32.63
C GLY A 21 -13.94 -13.44 -31.72
N LEU A 22 -14.18 -13.66 -30.41
CA LEU A 22 -13.13 -13.96 -29.45
C LEU A 22 -12.48 -15.31 -29.72
N LEU A 23 -13.29 -16.34 -30.02
CA LEU A 23 -12.78 -17.66 -30.38
C LEU A 23 -11.99 -17.63 -31.69
N GLY A 24 -12.45 -16.87 -32.69
CA GLY A 24 -11.68 -16.64 -33.91
C GLY A 24 -10.31 -16.01 -33.64
N ALA A 25 -10.25 -15.04 -32.73
CA ALA A 25 -8.98 -14.44 -32.30
C ALA A 25 -8.09 -15.46 -31.58
N PHE A 26 -8.62 -16.28 -30.68
CA PHE A 26 -7.85 -17.35 -30.03
C PHE A 26 -7.34 -18.40 -31.01
N SER A 27 -8.14 -18.80 -31.99
CA SER A 27 -7.73 -19.74 -33.04
C SER A 27 -6.67 -19.17 -34.00
N SER A 28 -6.48 -17.85 -34.03
CA SER A 28 -5.42 -17.20 -34.81
C SER A 28 -4.05 -17.20 -34.10
N LEU A 29 -4.03 -17.49 -32.80
CA LEU A 29 -2.78 -17.62 -32.04
C LEU A 29 -2.06 -18.92 -32.42
N PRO A 30 -0.71 -18.94 -32.39
CA PRO A 30 0.06 -20.18 -32.53
C PRO A 30 -0.32 -21.23 -31.48
N ASP A 31 0.01 -22.50 -31.72
CA ASP A 31 -0.23 -23.59 -30.77
C ASP A 31 0.38 -23.28 -29.40
N GLY A 32 -0.42 -23.41 -28.34
CA GLY A 32 -0.02 -23.03 -26.97
C GLY A 32 0.05 -21.51 -26.72
N GLY A 33 -0.31 -20.68 -27.69
CA GLY A 33 -0.22 -19.22 -27.62
C GLY A 33 -1.02 -18.63 -26.45
N LEU A 34 -2.20 -19.16 -26.14
CA LEU A 34 -2.99 -18.67 -24.99
C LEU A 34 -2.29 -18.94 -23.64
N ALA A 35 -1.58 -20.07 -23.50
CA ALA A 35 -0.79 -20.37 -22.31
C ALA A 35 0.47 -19.49 -22.22
N GLU A 36 1.08 -19.16 -23.36
CA GLU A 36 2.15 -18.17 -23.41
C GLU A 36 1.65 -16.78 -22.99
N ARG A 37 0.48 -16.35 -23.50
CA ARG A 37 -0.15 -15.08 -23.10
C ARG A 37 -0.46 -15.06 -21.60
N ALA A 38 -0.91 -16.15 -21.01
CA ALA A 38 -1.11 -16.25 -19.56
C ALA A 38 0.20 -16.00 -18.77
N ARG A 39 1.32 -16.59 -19.20
CA ARG A 39 2.64 -16.37 -18.55
C ARG A 39 3.15 -14.94 -18.74
N LEU A 40 2.89 -14.33 -19.90
CA LEU A 40 3.22 -12.92 -20.14
C LEU A 40 2.40 -11.99 -19.24
N LEU A 41 1.13 -12.35 -19.01
CA LEU A 41 0.24 -11.62 -18.14
C LEU A 41 0.69 -11.70 -16.67
N ASP A 42 1.05 -12.89 -16.18
CA ASP A 42 1.59 -13.06 -14.82
C ASP A 42 2.82 -12.17 -14.60
N ARG A 43 3.78 -12.22 -15.54
CA ARG A 43 5.00 -11.38 -15.48
C ARG A 43 4.67 -9.89 -15.49
N ALA A 44 3.73 -9.46 -16.33
CA ALA A 44 3.29 -8.09 -16.39
C ALA A 44 2.73 -7.56 -15.06
N PHE A 45 1.98 -8.39 -14.32
CA PHE A 45 1.47 -8.03 -13.00
C PHE A 45 2.58 -7.96 -11.93
N GLU A 46 3.57 -8.84 -12.00
CA GLU A 46 4.73 -8.81 -11.10
C GLU A 46 5.63 -7.59 -11.36
N GLU A 47 5.94 -7.31 -12.62
CA GLU A 47 6.84 -6.21 -13.03
C GLU A 47 6.25 -4.82 -12.73
N GLU A 48 4.93 -4.64 -12.82
CA GLU A 48 4.30 -3.34 -12.51
C GLU A 48 3.94 -3.16 -11.03
N GLY A 49 4.18 -4.19 -10.21
CA GLY A 49 3.76 -4.21 -8.82
C GLY A 49 2.23 -4.12 -8.66
N SER A 50 1.48 -4.62 -9.65
CA SER A 50 0.01 -4.66 -9.67
C SER A 50 -0.55 -6.01 -9.21
N ALA A 51 0.31 -7.04 -9.03
CA ALA A 51 -0.08 -8.36 -8.50
C ALA A 51 -0.82 -8.29 -7.15
N GLY A 52 -0.59 -7.22 -6.37
CA GLY A 52 -1.32 -6.91 -5.14
C GLY A 52 -2.84 -6.73 -5.33
N LEU A 53 -3.30 -6.37 -6.53
CA LEU A 53 -4.70 -6.17 -6.90
C LEU A 53 -5.45 -7.48 -7.18
N LEU A 54 -4.71 -8.57 -7.46
CA LEU A 54 -5.32 -9.85 -7.77
C LEU A 54 -5.86 -10.51 -6.48
N PRO A 55 -6.89 -11.38 -6.56
CA PRO A 55 -7.51 -11.98 -5.39
C PRO A 55 -6.51 -12.78 -4.56
N SER A 56 -6.54 -12.60 -3.24
CA SER A 56 -5.80 -13.44 -2.27
C SER A 56 -6.81 -14.30 -1.51
N PRO A 57 -6.64 -15.62 -1.39
CA PRO A 57 -7.56 -16.44 -0.62
C PRO A 57 -7.31 -16.27 0.88
N ALA A 58 -8.31 -16.61 1.69
CA ALA A 58 -8.20 -16.71 3.15
C ALA A 58 -7.34 -17.91 3.62
N ARG A 59 -6.94 -18.81 2.70
CA ARG A 59 -6.08 -19.97 2.93
C ARG A 59 -5.06 -20.06 1.81
N GLY A 60 -3.77 -19.92 2.13
CA GLY A 60 -2.68 -19.80 1.16
C GLY A 60 -2.50 -21.02 0.24
N ALA A 61 -3.22 -21.05 -0.88
CA ALA A 61 -3.12 -22.08 -1.89
C ALA A 61 -3.26 -21.48 -3.29
N GLY A 62 -2.13 -21.05 -3.86
CA GLY A 62 -1.97 -20.67 -5.26
C GLY A 62 -1.22 -19.36 -5.50
N ALA A 63 -0.97 -19.05 -6.78
CA ALA A 63 -0.50 -17.73 -7.21
C ALA A 63 -1.69 -16.98 -7.82
N ARG A 64 -1.92 -15.74 -7.34
CA ARG A 64 -2.99 -14.83 -7.80
C ARG A 64 -2.88 -14.60 -9.31
N ARG A 65 -3.96 -14.78 -10.06
CA ARG A 65 -3.92 -14.78 -11.54
C ARG A 65 -5.12 -14.07 -12.17
N LEU A 66 -4.85 -13.36 -13.25
CA LEU A 66 -5.87 -12.94 -14.22
C LEU A 66 -5.94 -14.02 -15.29
N ASP A 67 -7.12 -14.56 -15.54
CA ASP A 67 -7.35 -15.49 -16.64
C ASP A 67 -7.31 -14.72 -17.98
N PRO A 68 -6.54 -15.18 -18.99
CA PRO A 68 -6.51 -14.54 -20.29
C PRO A 68 -7.83 -14.64 -21.07
N VAL A 69 -8.79 -15.43 -20.60
CA VAL A 69 -10.13 -15.56 -21.19
C VAL A 69 -11.13 -14.64 -20.46
N PRO A 70 -11.57 -13.53 -21.07
CA PRO A 70 -12.51 -12.59 -20.48
C PRO A 70 -13.93 -13.19 -20.41
N LEU A 71 -14.77 -12.64 -19.53
CA LEU A 71 -16.21 -12.86 -19.57
C LEU A 71 -16.84 -11.84 -20.54
N VAL A 72 -17.60 -12.30 -21.53
CA VAL A 72 -18.20 -11.44 -22.55
C VAL A 72 -19.68 -11.23 -22.27
N LEU A 73 -20.15 -9.98 -22.30
CA LEU A 73 -21.55 -9.59 -22.14
C LEU A 73 -22.04 -8.85 -23.39
N GLU A 74 -23.26 -9.15 -23.80
CA GLU A 74 -23.93 -8.43 -24.89
C GLU A 74 -24.38 -7.03 -24.42
N ALA A 75 -24.45 -6.08 -25.36
CA ALA A 75 -24.81 -4.70 -25.06
C ALA A 75 -26.24 -4.57 -24.50
N ALA A 76 -27.21 -5.25 -25.11
CA ALA A 76 -28.60 -5.26 -24.65
C ALA A 76 -28.74 -5.88 -23.26
N GLU A 77 -28.04 -6.99 -23.00
CA GLU A 77 -28.02 -7.61 -21.68
C GLU A 77 -27.43 -6.67 -20.63
N PHE A 78 -26.29 -6.04 -20.94
CA PHE A 78 -25.68 -5.07 -20.03
C PHE A 78 -26.58 -3.86 -19.76
N ALA A 79 -27.35 -3.39 -20.76
CA ALA A 79 -28.28 -2.28 -20.57
C ALA A 79 -29.35 -2.60 -19.52
N VAL A 80 -29.95 -3.81 -19.58
CA VAL A 80 -30.91 -4.28 -18.58
C VAL A 80 -30.27 -4.36 -17.19
N LEU A 81 -29.03 -4.87 -17.10
CA LEU A 81 -28.30 -4.92 -15.83
C LEU A 81 -28.02 -3.51 -15.27
N ALA A 82 -27.61 -2.57 -16.13
CA ALA A 82 -27.31 -1.20 -15.74
C ALA A 82 -28.56 -0.46 -15.22
N GLU A 83 -29.70 -0.62 -15.90
CA GLU A 83 -30.97 -0.01 -15.49
C GLU A 83 -31.49 -0.59 -14.17
N GLY A 84 -31.52 -1.92 -14.04
CA GLY A 84 -31.95 -2.57 -12.81
C GLY A 84 -31.06 -2.25 -11.60
N LEU A 85 -29.74 -2.16 -11.80
CA LEU A 85 -28.82 -1.76 -10.74
C LEU A 85 -28.94 -0.27 -10.40
N ALA A 86 -29.26 0.59 -11.37
CA ALA A 86 -29.57 1.99 -11.12
C ALA A 86 -30.86 2.16 -10.30
N GLN A 87 -31.92 1.38 -10.60
CA GLN A 87 -33.14 1.33 -9.77
C GLN A 87 -32.81 0.86 -8.35
N ARG A 88 -32.04 -0.23 -8.22
CA ARG A 88 -31.61 -0.74 -6.91
C ARG A 88 -30.82 0.29 -6.11
N ALA A 89 -29.93 1.04 -6.74
CA ALA A 89 -29.17 2.09 -6.08
C ALA A 89 -30.06 3.28 -5.63
N ARG A 90 -31.09 3.66 -6.43
CA ARG A 90 -32.13 4.62 -6.02
C ARG A 90 -32.91 4.12 -4.80
N LEU A 91 -33.28 2.83 -4.78
CA LEU A 91 -33.99 2.20 -3.68
C LEU A 91 -33.16 2.22 -2.39
N LEU A 92 -31.89 1.83 -2.46
CA LEU A 92 -31.00 1.83 -1.29
C LEU A 92 -30.76 3.25 -0.76
N GLU A 93 -30.63 4.25 -1.63
CA GLU A 93 -30.55 5.66 -1.20
C GLU A 93 -31.83 6.09 -0.46
N ALA A 94 -33.01 5.83 -1.04
CA ALA A 94 -34.29 6.21 -0.43
C ALA A 94 -34.49 5.52 0.94
N MET A 95 -34.11 4.25 1.03
CA MET A 95 -34.13 3.49 2.29
C MET A 95 -33.20 4.13 3.33
N LEU A 96 -31.95 4.46 2.98
CA LEU A 96 -31.02 5.09 3.92
C LEU A 96 -31.51 6.49 4.35
N ALA A 97 -32.04 7.28 3.42
CA ALA A 97 -32.61 8.59 3.71
C ALA A 97 -33.79 8.51 4.68
N ASP A 98 -34.67 7.51 4.55
CA ASP A 98 -35.74 7.27 5.52
C ASP A 98 -35.17 6.86 6.89
N LEU A 99 -34.27 5.88 6.93
CA LEU A 99 -33.74 5.31 8.17
C LEU A 99 -32.92 6.31 9.01
N TYR A 100 -32.17 7.20 8.36
CA TYR A 100 -31.43 8.27 9.03
C TYR A 100 -32.24 9.57 9.22
N GLY A 101 -33.44 9.66 8.64
CA GLY A 101 -34.35 10.79 8.75
C GLY A 101 -35.69 10.43 9.42
N PRO A 102 -36.82 10.45 8.69
CA PRO A 102 -38.17 10.33 9.27
C PRO A 102 -38.52 8.93 9.83
N GLN A 103 -37.86 7.87 9.36
CA GLN A 103 -38.05 6.48 9.80
C GLN A 103 -39.47 5.93 9.59
N GLN A 104 -40.10 6.27 8.45
CA GLN A 104 -41.43 5.78 8.09
C GLN A 104 -41.44 4.27 7.85
N LEU A 105 -40.39 3.70 7.25
CA LEU A 105 -40.29 2.26 7.00
C LEU A 105 -40.41 1.42 8.26
N LEU A 106 -39.90 1.94 9.39
CA LEU A 106 -40.00 1.30 10.70
C LEU A 106 -41.39 1.49 11.32
N ARG A 107 -42.02 2.66 11.12
CA ARG A 107 -43.36 2.96 11.66
C ARG A 107 -44.46 2.18 10.96
N ASP A 108 -44.32 2.03 9.64
CA ASP A 108 -45.28 1.33 8.79
C ASP A 108 -45.09 -0.19 8.81
N GLY A 109 -44.07 -0.68 9.52
CA GLY A 109 -43.78 -2.11 9.67
C GLY A 109 -43.22 -2.76 8.40
N LEU A 110 -42.79 -1.98 7.40
CA LEU A 110 -42.17 -2.48 6.18
C LEU A 110 -40.76 -3.02 6.41
N LEU A 111 -40.07 -2.52 7.45
CA LEU A 111 -38.77 -3.01 7.87
C LEU A 111 -38.76 -3.24 9.39
N PRO A 112 -38.33 -4.43 9.87
CA PRO A 112 -38.33 -4.72 11.31
C PRO A 112 -37.24 -3.92 12.04
N PRO A 113 -37.56 -3.24 13.16
CA PRO A 113 -36.57 -2.57 14.00
C PRO A 113 -35.42 -3.48 14.47
N GLU A 114 -35.70 -4.78 14.63
CA GLU A 114 -34.73 -5.82 15.02
C GLU A 114 -33.65 -6.07 13.96
N LEU A 115 -33.85 -5.64 12.71
CA LEU A 115 -32.83 -5.71 11.67
C LEU A 115 -31.97 -4.44 11.61
N VAL A 116 -32.51 -3.30 12.06
CA VAL A 116 -31.88 -1.97 11.94
C VAL A 116 -31.12 -1.59 13.21
N PHE A 117 -31.78 -1.54 14.37
CA PHE A 117 -31.17 -1.02 15.59
C PHE A 117 -30.00 -1.83 16.18
N PRO A 118 -29.94 -3.18 16.07
CA PRO A 118 -28.78 -3.93 16.49
C PRO A 118 -27.69 -4.01 15.41
N ASN A 119 -27.92 -3.43 14.22
CA ASN A 119 -26.93 -3.43 13.15
C ASN A 119 -25.74 -2.53 13.54
N PRO A 120 -24.51 -3.06 13.59
CA PRO A 120 -23.32 -2.26 13.91
C PRO A 120 -23.02 -1.15 12.88
N ALA A 121 -23.57 -1.24 11.66
CA ALA A 121 -23.47 -0.21 10.65
C ALA A 121 -24.58 0.87 10.74
N PHE A 122 -25.58 0.70 11.62
CA PHE A 122 -26.54 1.77 11.94
C PHE A 122 -25.93 2.72 12.96
N LEU A 123 -25.40 3.85 12.48
CA LEU A 123 -24.68 4.80 13.32
C LEU A 123 -25.65 5.83 13.91
N ARG A 124 -26.10 5.61 15.15
CA ARG A 124 -27.04 6.51 15.83
C ARG A 124 -26.63 8.01 15.80
N PRO A 125 -25.34 8.39 15.98
CA PRO A 125 -24.93 9.79 15.90
C PRO A 125 -25.10 10.45 14.52
N CYS A 126 -25.27 9.65 13.45
CA CYS A 126 -25.49 10.15 12.10
C CYS A 126 -26.97 10.43 11.78
N ARG A 127 -27.89 10.20 12.73
CA ARG A 127 -29.31 10.50 12.52
C ARG A 127 -29.52 12.02 12.41
N ASN A 128 -30.29 12.44 11.40
CA ASN A 128 -30.52 13.84 11.05
C ASN A 128 -29.23 14.64 10.78
N MET A 129 -28.12 13.97 10.47
CA MET A 129 -26.90 14.63 10.00
C MET A 129 -27.19 15.26 8.63
N PRO A 130 -26.84 16.54 8.41
CA PRO A 130 -27.00 17.16 7.11
C PRO A 130 -26.22 16.38 6.05
N THR A 131 -26.92 15.91 5.02
CA THR A 131 -26.30 15.24 3.88
C THR A 131 -27.13 15.50 2.63
N GLU A 132 -26.47 15.71 1.50
CA GLU A 132 -27.15 15.75 0.20
C GLU A 132 -27.60 14.36 -0.24
N ARG A 133 -26.84 13.33 0.15
CA ARG A 133 -26.99 11.94 -0.32
C ARG A 133 -26.23 10.97 0.58
N HIS A 134 -26.74 9.75 0.73
CA HIS A 134 -26.06 8.72 1.50
C HIS A 134 -25.10 7.87 0.63
N LEU A 135 -25.50 7.59 -0.61
CA LEU A 135 -24.80 6.76 -1.58
C LEU A 135 -24.38 7.54 -2.81
N HIS A 136 -23.08 7.78 -2.97
CA HIS A 136 -22.48 8.35 -4.18
C HIS A 136 -21.93 7.27 -5.12
N ALA A 137 -21.54 6.12 -4.59
CA ALA A 137 -21.01 5.00 -5.36
C ALA A 137 -21.48 3.67 -4.77
N TYR A 138 -21.61 2.66 -5.62
CA TYR A 138 -22.24 1.40 -5.29
C TYR A 138 -21.64 0.27 -6.14
N ALA A 139 -21.53 -0.92 -5.57
CA ALA A 139 -21.17 -2.13 -6.31
C ALA A 139 -22.14 -3.26 -5.98
N ALA A 140 -22.44 -4.09 -6.98
CA ALA A 140 -23.33 -5.24 -6.84
C ALA A 140 -22.59 -6.51 -7.26
N GLU A 141 -22.74 -7.57 -6.47
CA GLU A 141 -22.38 -8.93 -6.88
C GLU A 141 -23.59 -9.61 -7.50
N LEU A 142 -23.39 -10.24 -8.65
CA LEU A 142 -24.41 -10.88 -9.45
C LEU A 142 -24.00 -12.30 -9.83
N ILE A 143 -25.01 -13.16 -9.94
CA ILE A 143 -24.90 -14.47 -10.55
C ILE A 143 -25.93 -14.61 -11.66
N ARG A 144 -25.59 -15.31 -12.73
CA ARG A 144 -26.57 -15.79 -13.68
C ARG A 144 -27.01 -17.19 -13.27
N ARG A 145 -28.31 -17.35 -13.05
CA ARG A 145 -28.93 -18.61 -12.60
C ARG A 145 -29.08 -19.59 -13.77
N PRO A 146 -29.36 -20.88 -13.50
CA PRO A 146 -29.59 -21.88 -14.55
C PRO A 146 -30.74 -21.57 -15.51
N ASP A 147 -31.69 -20.72 -15.11
CA ASP A 147 -32.80 -20.24 -15.95
C ASP A 147 -32.41 -19.05 -16.84
N GLY A 148 -31.15 -18.62 -16.81
CA GLY A 148 -30.63 -17.48 -17.58
C GLY A 148 -30.88 -16.12 -16.96
N ARG A 149 -31.63 -16.03 -15.85
CA ARG A 149 -31.91 -14.75 -15.18
C ARG A 149 -30.78 -14.36 -14.23
N TRP A 150 -30.53 -13.06 -14.13
CA TRP A 150 -29.59 -12.48 -13.18
C TRP A 150 -30.23 -12.30 -11.81
N ALA A 151 -29.44 -12.50 -10.76
CA ALA A 151 -29.83 -12.20 -9.39
C ALA A 151 -28.67 -11.54 -8.65
N VAL A 152 -28.99 -10.55 -7.81
CA VAL A 152 -28.01 -9.85 -6.95
C VAL A 152 -27.77 -10.69 -5.69
N THR A 153 -26.53 -11.12 -5.46
CA THR A 153 -26.13 -11.90 -4.28
C THR A 153 -25.62 -11.03 -3.13
N GLY A 154 -25.18 -9.80 -3.42
CA GLY A 154 -24.66 -8.90 -2.40
C GLY A 154 -24.51 -7.47 -2.91
N ASP A 155 -24.69 -6.52 -1.99
CA ASP A 155 -24.52 -5.09 -2.19
C ASP A 155 -23.28 -4.63 -1.43
N SER A 156 -22.45 -3.78 -2.05
CA SER A 156 -21.28 -3.18 -1.41
C SER A 156 -21.23 -1.68 -1.67
N VAL A 157 -21.17 -0.92 -0.59
CA VAL A 157 -21.17 0.56 -0.56
C VAL A 157 -20.00 1.12 0.27
N VAL A 158 -19.37 0.34 1.15
CA VAL A 158 -18.22 0.78 1.96
C VAL A 158 -16.90 0.46 1.26
N ALA A 159 -16.61 -0.83 1.06
CA ALA A 159 -15.30 -1.25 0.56
C ALA A 159 -15.19 -1.07 -0.96
N MET A 160 -16.27 -1.34 -1.72
CA MET A 160 -16.32 -1.30 -3.20
C MET A 160 -15.06 -1.86 -3.88
N GLU A 161 -14.52 -2.94 -3.34
CA GLU A 161 -13.26 -3.54 -3.80
C GLU A 161 -13.39 -4.16 -5.20
N GLY A 162 -12.30 -4.14 -5.95
CA GLY A 162 -12.15 -4.65 -7.30
C GLY A 162 -12.26 -3.60 -8.40
N LEU A 163 -12.60 -2.35 -8.09
CA LEU A 163 -12.82 -1.32 -9.12
C LEU A 163 -11.52 -0.93 -9.81
N ALA A 164 -10.45 -0.69 -9.04
CA ALA A 164 -9.13 -0.42 -9.62
C ALA A 164 -8.63 -1.60 -10.46
N GLN A 165 -8.95 -2.82 -10.02
CA GLN A 165 -8.60 -4.06 -10.72
C GLN A 165 -9.24 -4.14 -12.11
N VAL A 166 -10.47 -3.65 -12.31
CA VAL A 166 -11.12 -3.65 -13.64
C VAL A 166 -10.26 -2.91 -14.68
N PHE A 167 -9.76 -1.73 -14.34
CA PHE A 167 -8.95 -0.91 -15.26
C PHE A 167 -7.58 -1.53 -15.53
N VAL A 168 -6.94 -2.07 -14.49
CA VAL A 168 -5.65 -2.73 -14.59
C VAL A 168 -5.75 -4.01 -15.41
N ASN A 169 -6.78 -4.82 -15.18
CA ASN A 169 -7.08 -6.02 -15.98
C ASN A 169 -7.23 -5.65 -17.46
N ARG A 170 -8.07 -4.66 -17.78
CA ARG A 170 -8.28 -4.21 -19.18
C ARG A 170 -6.98 -3.75 -19.84
N THR A 171 -6.13 -3.02 -19.11
CA THR A 171 -4.85 -2.50 -19.61
C THR A 171 -3.89 -3.64 -19.92
N HIS A 172 -3.71 -4.59 -18.99
CA HIS A 172 -2.84 -5.73 -19.19
C HIS A 172 -3.37 -6.70 -20.26
N MET A 173 -4.69 -6.90 -20.34
CA MET A 173 -5.35 -7.65 -21.43
C MET A 173 -5.07 -7.01 -22.79
N ALA A 174 -5.25 -5.69 -22.93
CA ALA A 174 -4.99 -5.00 -24.19
C ALA A 174 -3.53 -5.07 -24.63
N ARG A 175 -2.59 -5.10 -23.69
CA ARG A 175 -1.16 -5.27 -23.99
C ARG A 175 -0.81 -6.71 -24.37
N THR A 176 -1.40 -7.68 -23.69
CA THR A 176 -0.99 -9.09 -23.80
C THR A 176 -1.76 -9.86 -24.87
N LEU A 177 -2.99 -9.43 -25.18
CA LEU A 177 -3.90 -10.02 -26.18
C LEU A 177 -4.42 -8.97 -27.17
N PRO A 178 -3.54 -8.23 -27.87
CA PRO A 178 -3.95 -7.18 -28.80
C PRO A 178 -4.84 -7.69 -29.94
N GLU A 179 -4.69 -8.95 -30.35
CA GLU A 179 -5.48 -9.60 -31.41
C GLU A 179 -6.95 -9.71 -31.00
N CYS A 180 -7.21 -10.05 -29.73
CA CYS A 180 -8.55 -10.19 -29.19
C CYS A 180 -9.22 -8.82 -29.04
N VAL A 181 -8.50 -7.84 -28.51
CA VAL A 181 -8.99 -6.46 -28.32
C VAL A 181 -9.31 -5.75 -29.64
N ARG A 182 -8.59 -6.06 -30.71
CA ARG A 182 -8.88 -5.53 -32.06
C ARG A 182 -10.11 -6.17 -32.69
N THR A 183 -10.39 -7.43 -32.36
CA THR A 183 -11.47 -8.21 -32.96
C THR A 183 -12.81 -7.97 -32.28
N VAL A 184 -12.81 -7.81 -30.95
CA VAL A 184 -14.03 -7.60 -30.16
C VAL A 184 -14.21 -6.11 -29.85
N PRO A 185 -15.23 -5.42 -30.41
CA PRO A 185 -15.47 -4.01 -30.12
C PRO A 185 -16.03 -3.87 -28.71
N MET A 186 -15.21 -3.39 -27.77
CA MET A 186 -15.61 -3.19 -26.38
C MET A 186 -16.00 -1.74 -26.10
N ARG A 187 -16.93 -1.54 -25.16
CA ARG A 187 -17.21 -0.22 -24.60
C ARG A 187 -16.01 0.31 -23.78
N PRO A 188 -15.67 1.60 -23.88
CA PRO A 188 -14.55 2.18 -23.13
C PRO A 188 -14.88 2.37 -21.65
N LEU A 189 -13.92 2.06 -20.77
CA LEU A 189 -14.08 2.22 -19.31
C LEU A 189 -13.75 3.63 -18.82
N ARG A 190 -12.85 4.33 -19.51
CA ARG A 190 -12.30 5.63 -19.08
C ARG A 190 -13.34 6.72 -18.75
N PRO A 191 -14.45 6.88 -19.52
CA PRO A 191 -15.47 7.88 -19.21
C PRO A 191 -16.08 7.77 -17.81
N PHE A 192 -16.11 6.57 -17.22
CA PHE A 192 -16.60 6.37 -15.85
C PHE A 192 -15.67 7.04 -14.83
N MET A 193 -14.35 6.89 -14.97
CA MET A 193 -13.38 7.52 -14.07
C MET A 193 -13.33 9.03 -14.23
N ASP A 194 -13.47 9.52 -15.46
CA ASP A 194 -13.55 10.95 -15.71
C ASP A 194 -14.81 11.55 -15.05
N ALA A 195 -15.98 10.90 -15.19
CA ALA A 195 -17.20 11.31 -14.49
C ALA A 195 -17.02 11.31 -12.96
N TRP A 196 -16.32 10.31 -12.39
CA TRP A 196 -16.06 10.29 -10.95
C TRP A 196 -15.16 11.43 -10.50
N ARG A 197 -14.08 11.70 -11.23
CA ARG A 197 -13.20 12.83 -10.97
C ARG A 197 -13.97 14.15 -11.01
N GLU A 198 -14.88 14.31 -11.97
CA GLU A 198 -15.74 15.49 -12.07
C GLU A 198 -16.66 15.64 -10.86
N VAL A 199 -17.32 14.56 -10.42
CA VAL A 199 -18.15 14.56 -9.20
C VAL A 199 -17.33 14.99 -7.98
N LEU A 200 -16.13 14.43 -7.79
CA LEU A 200 -15.27 14.75 -6.65
C LEU A 200 -14.76 16.19 -6.70
N GLN A 201 -14.35 16.67 -7.88
CA GLN A 201 -13.88 18.05 -8.06
C GLN A 201 -14.98 19.08 -7.85
N ARG A 202 -16.20 18.80 -8.30
CA ARG A 202 -17.36 19.66 -8.05
C ARG A 202 -17.71 19.70 -6.57
N ALA A 203 -17.74 18.56 -5.90
CA ALA A 203 -17.97 18.48 -4.46
C ALA A 203 -16.88 19.20 -3.63
N ALA A 204 -15.64 19.26 -4.13
CA ALA A 204 -14.54 19.99 -3.47
C ALA A 204 -14.64 21.52 -3.62
N GLY A 205 -15.39 22.03 -4.60
CA GLY A 205 -15.55 23.46 -4.89
C GLY A 205 -14.43 24.07 -5.77
N ALA A 206 -14.81 24.96 -6.68
CA ALA A 206 -13.90 25.54 -7.69
C ALA A 206 -12.83 26.50 -7.11
N GLU A 207 -13.12 27.16 -5.99
CA GLU A 207 -12.26 28.18 -5.38
C GLU A 207 -10.96 27.61 -4.76
N LEU A 208 -10.92 26.29 -4.49
CA LEU A 208 -9.84 25.63 -3.75
C LEU A 208 -9.07 24.60 -4.59
N ALA A 209 -9.15 24.66 -5.93
CA ALA A 209 -8.57 23.67 -6.82
C ALA A 209 -7.09 23.32 -6.51
N GLY A 210 -6.87 22.11 -5.98
CA GLY A 210 -5.57 21.55 -5.62
C GLY A 210 -5.67 20.11 -5.11
N ALA A 211 -4.58 19.35 -5.13
CA ALA A 211 -4.59 17.91 -4.84
C ALA A 211 -5.03 17.53 -3.40
N ALA A 212 -4.97 18.45 -2.44
CA ALA A 212 -5.32 18.19 -1.04
C ALA A 212 -6.81 18.37 -0.72
N THR A 213 -7.62 18.89 -1.64
CA THR A 213 -9.07 19.07 -1.37
C THR A 213 -9.85 17.76 -1.40
N VAL A 214 -9.35 16.75 -2.13
CA VAL A 214 -9.93 15.41 -2.19
C VAL A 214 -8.90 14.42 -1.64
N ALA A 215 -9.29 13.62 -0.66
CA ALA A 215 -8.45 12.58 -0.09
C ALA A 215 -9.15 11.21 -0.06
N LEU A 216 -8.38 10.13 -0.26
CA LEU A 216 -8.81 8.76 -0.03
C LEU A 216 -8.22 8.28 1.30
N LEU A 217 -9.09 7.98 2.26
CA LEU A 217 -8.73 7.44 3.57
C LEU A 217 -8.60 5.92 3.50
N THR A 218 -7.41 5.42 3.86
CA THR A 218 -7.05 4.01 3.83
C THR A 218 -6.66 3.51 5.24
N PRO A 219 -6.93 2.23 5.57
CA PRO A 219 -6.41 1.61 6.79
C PRO A 219 -4.88 1.40 6.77
N GLY A 220 -4.23 1.60 5.62
CA GLY A 220 -2.78 1.52 5.44
C GLY A 220 -2.29 0.21 4.82
N VAL A 221 -0.96 0.04 4.79
CA VAL A 221 -0.25 -1.06 4.10
C VAL A 221 -0.62 -2.48 4.58
N GLY A 222 -1.12 -2.62 5.82
CA GLY A 222 -1.55 -3.91 6.36
C GLY A 222 -2.90 -4.39 5.83
N HIS A 223 -3.65 -3.55 5.11
CA HIS A 223 -4.96 -3.91 4.58
C HIS A 223 -4.83 -4.77 3.30
N PRO A 224 -5.60 -5.86 3.14
CA PRO A 224 -5.54 -6.70 1.93
C PRO A 224 -5.76 -5.94 0.62
N ALA A 225 -6.62 -4.92 0.64
CA ALA A 225 -6.91 -4.06 -0.51
C ALA A 225 -5.99 -2.82 -0.64
N TRP A 226 -4.84 -2.77 0.06
CA TRP A 226 -3.91 -1.63 0.01
C TRP A 226 -3.51 -1.24 -1.42
N ALA A 227 -3.14 -2.22 -2.26
CA ALA A 227 -2.74 -1.98 -3.64
C ALA A 227 -3.87 -1.32 -4.46
N GLU A 228 -5.12 -1.68 -4.18
CA GLU A 228 -6.30 -1.07 -4.81
C GLU A 228 -6.46 0.37 -4.35
N HIS A 229 -6.31 0.66 -3.06
CA HIS A 229 -6.43 2.02 -2.55
C HIS A 229 -5.38 2.95 -3.19
N VAL A 230 -4.14 2.49 -3.35
CA VAL A 230 -3.07 3.24 -4.03
C VAL A 230 -3.40 3.48 -5.50
N THR A 231 -3.86 2.46 -6.20
CA THR A 231 -4.19 2.54 -7.63
C THR A 231 -5.39 3.47 -7.85
N LEU A 232 -6.43 3.32 -7.04
CA LEU A 232 -7.64 4.14 -7.14
C LEU A 232 -7.37 5.60 -6.82
N ALA A 233 -6.55 5.90 -5.80
CA ALA A 233 -6.17 7.28 -5.48
C ALA A 233 -5.43 7.96 -6.65
N ARG A 234 -4.60 7.23 -7.39
CA ARG A 234 -3.92 7.72 -8.60
C ARG A 234 -4.89 7.98 -9.73
N GLU A 235 -5.77 7.02 -10.03
CA GLU A 235 -6.77 7.16 -11.10
C GLU A 235 -7.74 8.32 -10.82
N LEU A 236 -8.13 8.53 -9.55
CA LEU A 236 -8.97 9.65 -9.13
C LEU A 236 -8.20 10.96 -8.95
N SER A 237 -6.86 10.93 -9.02
CA SER A 237 -5.99 12.08 -8.78
C SER A 237 -6.23 12.76 -7.42
N CYS A 238 -6.38 11.97 -6.36
CA CYS A 238 -6.61 12.45 -4.99
C CYS A 238 -5.48 12.06 -4.03
N ALA A 239 -5.39 12.75 -2.89
CA ALA A 239 -4.38 12.45 -1.88
C ALA A 239 -4.69 11.13 -1.17
N LEU A 240 -3.75 10.18 -1.14
CA LEU A 240 -3.86 8.99 -0.30
C LEU A 240 -3.45 9.33 1.14
N ALA A 241 -4.33 9.10 2.11
CA ALA A 241 -4.11 9.47 3.50
C ALA A 241 -4.48 8.33 4.46
N GLU A 242 -3.64 8.07 5.44
CA GLU A 242 -3.99 7.22 6.59
C GLU A 242 -4.59 8.07 7.71
N VAL A 243 -5.20 7.43 8.72
CA VAL A 243 -5.82 8.11 9.87
C VAL A 243 -4.85 9.12 10.52
N GLY A 244 -3.59 8.74 10.71
CA GLY A 244 -2.55 9.59 11.31
C GLY A 244 -2.19 10.83 10.47
N ASP A 245 -2.47 10.82 9.16
CA ASP A 245 -2.18 11.93 8.25
C ASP A 245 -3.24 13.04 8.34
N LEU A 246 -4.42 12.74 8.91
CA LEU A 246 -5.55 13.66 8.98
C LEU A 246 -5.73 14.23 10.39
N SER A 247 -6.31 15.42 10.48
CA SER A 247 -6.66 16.08 11.75
C SER A 247 -7.89 16.94 11.57
N ALA A 248 -8.92 16.72 12.40
CA ALA A 248 -10.00 17.67 12.57
C ALA A 248 -9.54 18.81 13.50
N ARG A 249 -9.66 20.07 13.06
CA ARG A 249 -9.32 21.26 13.87
C ARG A 249 -10.24 22.42 13.48
N GLY A 250 -10.77 23.16 14.45
CA GLY A 250 -11.58 24.36 14.19
C GLY A 250 -12.78 24.12 13.26
N GLY A 251 -13.43 22.95 13.35
CA GLY A 251 -14.57 22.60 12.50
C GLY A 251 -14.23 22.22 11.06
N ALA A 252 -12.95 22.03 10.71
CA ALA A 252 -12.49 21.62 9.37
C ALA A 252 -11.53 20.42 9.43
N LEU A 253 -11.41 19.70 8.32
CA LEU A 253 -10.49 18.57 8.16
C LEU A 253 -9.21 19.01 7.44
N PHE A 254 -8.06 18.56 7.93
CA PHE A 254 -6.76 18.89 7.34
C PHE A 254 -5.87 17.66 7.13
N LEU A 255 -5.13 17.68 6.02
CA LEU A 255 -4.00 16.81 5.73
C LEU A 255 -2.70 17.42 6.28
N LYS A 256 -1.94 16.62 7.02
CA LYS A 256 -0.64 16.96 7.61
C LYS A 256 0.46 16.82 6.56
N THR A 257 1.01 17.95 6.10
CA THR A 257 2.12 17.99 5.15
C THR A 257 3.36 18.65 5.75
N LEU A 258 4.50 18.51 5.09
CA LEU A 258 5.74 19.22 5.46
C LEU A 258 5.58 20.75 5.47
N ARG A 259 4.60 21.29 4.75
CA ARG A 259 4.24 22.73 4.74
C ARG A 259 3.26 23.14 5.82
N GLY A 260 2.78 22.19 6.62
CA GLY A 260 1.70 22.39 7.56
C GLY A 260 0.39 21.77 7.09
N LEU A 261 -0.72 22.32 7.56
CA LEU A 261 -2.05 21.77 7.39
C LEU A 261 -2.68 22.23 6.06
N GLN A 262 -3.07 21.28 5.21
CA GLN A 262 -3.81 21.54 3.97
C GLN A 262 -5.27 21.11 4.11
N PRO A 263 -6.26 21.95 3.75
CA PRO A 263 -7.68 21.64 3.96
C PRO A 263 -8.16 20.51 3.04
N VAL A 264 -8.97 19.61 3.59
CA VAL A 264 -9.65 18.51 2.87
C VAL A 264 -11.15 18.80 2.87
N ARG A 265 -11.78 18.77 1.70
CA ARG A 265 -13.22 19.03 1.49
C ARG A 265 -14.02 17.80 1.12
N VAL A 266 -13.39 16.83 0.45
CA VAL A 266 -14.02 15.56 0.09
C VAL A 266 -13.14 14.43 0.58
N LEU A 267 -13.75 13.48 1.29
CA LEU A 267 -13.07 12.33 1.83
C LEU A 267 -13.72 11.05 1.31
N LEU A 268 -12.96 10.23 0.58
CA LEU A 268 -13.39 8.88 0.18
C LEU A 268 -12.89 7.89 1.23
N SER A 269 -13.77 7.32 2.04
CA SER A 269 -13.36 6.39 3.09
C SER A 269 -13.33 4.94 2.63
N ARG A 270 -12.26 4.23 2.95
CA ARG A 270 -12.18 2.75 2.91
C ARG A 270 -12.24 2.13 4.30
N LEU A 271 -12.50 2.93 5.34
CA LEU A 271 -12.77 2.46 6.70
C LEU A 271 -14.28 2.26 6.90
N PRO A 272 -14.69 1.22 7.65
CA PRO A 272 -16.07 1.08 8.10
C PRO A 272 -16.52 2.31 8.89
N GLY A 273 -17.78 2.71 8.70
CA GLY A 273 -18.34 3.89 9.34
C GLY A 273 -18.14 3.94 10.85
N ALA A 274 -18.34 2.82 11.55
CA ALA A 274 -18.16 2.68 13.00
C ALA A 274 -16.73 2.97 13.49
N GLN A 275 -15.72 2.97 12.61
CA GLN A 275 -14.33 3.22 12.95
C GLN A 275 -13.88 4.64 12.62
N LEU A 276 -14.73 5.46 11.99
CA LEU A 276 -14.35 6.76 11.46
C LEU A 276 -14.03 7.80 12.53
N ASP A 277 -14.80 7.84 13.63
CA ASP A 277 -14.64 8.82 14.70
C ASP A 277 -14.65 8.15 16.08
N PRO A 278 -13.47 7.98 16.73
CA PRO A 278 -13.39 7.33 18.03
C PRO A 278 -14.07 8.13 19.16
N LEU A 279 -14.32 9.43 18.99
CA LEU A 279 -14.96 10.26 20.03
C LEU A 279 -16.44 9.96 20.18
N GLU A 280 -17.14 9.74 19.07
CA GLU A 280 -18.60 9.59 19.06
C GLU A 280 -19.09 8.16 18.82
N LEU A 281 -18.32 7.35 18.10
CA LEU A 281 -18.74 6.00 17.70
C LEU A 281 -18.24 4.90 18.63
N GLY A 282 -17.37 5.24 19.58
CA GLY A 282 -16.76 4.29 20.51
C GLY A 282 -15.77 3.38 19.79
N GLY A 283 -14.48 3.64 19.95
CA GLY A 283 -13.42 2.83 19.35
C GLY A 283 -12.15 2.85 20.18
N ARG A 284 -11.25 1.89 19.94
CA ARG A 284 -9.87 1.99 20.43
C ARG A 284 -9.26 3.26 19.84
N THR A 285 -8.53 4.02 20.66
CA THR A 285 -8.00 5.39 20.41
C THR A 285 -7.13 5.59 19.15
N ALA A 286 -6.92 4.57 18.32
CA ALA A 286 -6.07 4.61 17.13
C ALA A 286 -6.78 4.26 15.80
N ALA A 287 -8.10 3.96 15.79
CA ALA A 287 -8.77 3.44 14.59
C ALA A 287 -9.38 4.50 13.64
N GLY A 288 -9.52 5.76 14.08
CA GLY A 288 -10.23 6.80 13.32
C GLY A 288 -9.77 8.23 13.58
N ILE A 289 -10.40 9.18 12.90
CA ILE A 289 -10.09 10.61 12.94
C ILE A 289 -10.98 11.26 14.00
N SER A 290 -10.41 11.60 15.15
CA SER A 290 -11.15 12.21 16.26
C SER A 290 -11.84 13.51 15.83
N GLY A 291 -13.15 13.59 16.02
CA GLY A 291 -13.98 14.76 15.69
C GLY A 291 -14.37 14.86 14.21
N LEU A 292 -14.19 13.80 13.42
CA LEU A 292 -14.59 13.79 12.01
C LEU A 292 -16.11 13.96 11.84
N LEU A 293 -16.94 13.34 12.68
CA LEU A 293 -18.40 13.48 12.55
C LEU A 293 -18.86 14.91 12.83
N ASP A 294 -18.22 15.61 13.78
CA ASP A 294 -18.47 17.04 14.01
C ASP A 294 -18.12 17.90 12.78
N VAL A 295 -17.00 17.60 12.12
CA VAL A 295 -16.59 18.31 10.89
C VAL A 295 -17.58 18.05 9.74
N ILE A 296 -18.12 16.83 9.64
CA ILE A 296 -19.17 16.48 8.66
C ILE A 296 -20.45 17.26 8.97
N ARG A 297 -20.91 17.29 10.23
CA ARG A 297 -22.10 18.07 10.64
C ARG A 297 -21.96 19.56 10.36
N ALA A 298 -20.75 20.10 10.48
CA ALA A 298 -20.45 21.49 10.16
C ALA A 298 -20.50 21.80 8.64
N GLY A 299 -20.62 20.78 7.78
CA GLY A 299 -20.61 20.94 6.32
C GLY A 299 -19.23 21.29 5.75
N SER A 300 -18.16 21.15 6.55
CA SER A 300 -16.81 21.50 6.11
C SER A 300 -16.18 20.42 5.23
N VAL A 301 -16.62 19.16 5.38
CA VAL A 301 -16.16 18.00 4.60
C VAL A 301 -17.35 17.12 4.20
N THR A 302 -17.33 16.62 2.96
CA THR A 302 -18.29 15.65 2.43
C THR A 302 -17.63 14.27 2.35
N LEU A 303 -18.32 13.24 2.86
CA LEU A 303 -17.83 11.86 2.82
C LEU A 303 -18.48 11.07 1.68
N HIS A 304 -17.68 10.37 0.89
CA HIS A 304 -18.14 9.49 -0.19
C HIS A 304 -17.81 8.03 0.17
N ASN A 305 -18.75 7.18 0.57
CA ASN A 305 -20.17 7.42 0.90
C ASN A 305 -20.38 7.95 2.33
N HIS A 306 -21.61 8.29 2.69
CA HIS A 306 -21.98 8.71 4.05
C HIS A 306 -21.58 7.65 5.11
N PRO A 307 -21.15 8.03 6.34
CA PRO A 307 -20.69 7.08 7.36
C PRO A 307 -21.64 5.91 7.62
N GLY A 308 -22.94 6.20 7.61
CA GLY A 308 -24.01 5.24 7.87
C GLY A 308 -24.40 4.34 6.68
N ALA A 309 -23.79 4.52 5.50
CA ALA A 309 -24.17 3.81 4.28
C ALA A 309 -24.04 2.29 4.39
N GLY A 310 -23.08 1.79 5.18
CA GLY A 310 -22.84 0.35 5.37
C GLY A 310 -24.03 -0.44 5.88
N LEU A 311 -25.07 0.22 6.41
CA LEU A 311 -26.35 -0.40 6.74
C LEU A 311 -26.96 -1.13 5.53
N ALA A 312 -26.79 -0.61 4.31
CA ALA A 312 -27.34 -1.20 3.09
C ALA A 312 -26.73 -2.57 2.72
N GLU A 313 -25.61 -2.97 3.34
CA GLU A 313 -24.95 -4.25 3.08
C GLU A 313 -25.47 -5.39 3.99
N ALA A 314 -26.49 -5.16 4.83
CA ALA A 314 -26.93 -6.15 5.80
C ALA A 314 -27.55 -7.40 5.09
N PRO A 315 -27.09 -8.62 5.40
CA PRO A 315 -27.58 -9.84 4.73
C PRO A 315 -29.09 -10.11 4.87
N GLY A 316 -29.76 -9.54 5.87
CA GLY A 316 -31.21 -9.67 6.04
C GLY A 316 -32.05 -8.70 5.21
N LEU A 317 -31.48 -7.59 4.73
CA LEU A 317 -32.22 -6.56 3.98
C LEU A 317 -32.81 -7.04 2.65
N PRO A 318 -32.14 -7.91 1.86
CA PRO A 318 -32.67 -8.37 0.57
C PRO A 318 -34.07 -8.97 0.63
N ALA A 319 -34.48 -9.57 1.76
CA ALA A 319 -35.81 -10.13 1.96
C ALA A 319 -36.93 -9.07 1.85
N PHE A 320 -36.63 -7.80 2.11
CA PHE A 320 -37.61 -6.71 2.17
C PHE A 320 -37.59 -5.81 0.93
N LEU A 321 -36.52 -5.86 0.11
CA LEU A 321 -36.34 -4.94 -1.01
C LEU A 321 -37.49 -4.91 -2.03
N PRO A 322 -38.16 -6.02 -2.40
CA PRO A 322 -39.30 -5.95 -3.31
C PRO A 322 -40.46 -5.10 -2.79
N ALA A 323 -40.80 -5.25 -1.49
CA ALA A 323 -41.84 -4.47 -0.83
C ALA A 323 -41.42 -3.00 -0.68
N LEU A 324 -40.15 -2.77 -0.31
CA LEU A 324 -39.59 -1.41 -0.20
C LEU A 324 -39.57 -0.69 -1.55
N CYS A 325 -39.27 -1.39 -2.65
CA CYS A 325 -39.30 -0.83 -4.00
C CYS A 325 -40.71 -0.33 -4.36
N SER A 326 -41.72 -1.15 -4.06
CA SER A 326 -43.12 -0.80 -4.32
C SER A 326 -43.56 0.41 -3.47
N SER A 327 -43.13 0.48 -2.21
CA SER A 327 -43.51 1.56 -1.30
C SER A 327 -42.75 2.88 -1.52
N LEU A 328 -41.45 2.82 -1.84
CA LEU A 328 -40.59 4.01 -1.92
C LEU A 328 -40.48 4.56 -3.35
N LEU A 329 -40.46 3.68 -4.36
CA LEU A 329 -40.32 4.07 -5.76
C LEU A 329 -41.63 3.94 -6.55
N GLY A 330 -42.61 3.19 -6.05
CA GLY A 330 -43.84 2.88 -6.80
C GLY A 330 -43.61 1.92 -7.97
N GLU A 331 -42.45 1.25 -7.99
CA GLU A 331 -41.99 0.37 -9.07
C GLU A 331 -41.81 -1.06 -8.55
N ALA A 332 -41.95 -2.07 -9.42
CA ALA A 332 -41.51 -3.43 -9.11
C ALA A 332 -39.98 -3.52 -9.19
N LEU A 333 -39.36 -4.38 -8.38
CA LEU A 333 -37.91 -4.55 -8.40
C LEU A 333 -37.46 -5.29 -9.67
N ASP A 334 -36.71 -4.61 -10.53
CA ASP A 334 -36.30 -5.11 -11.85
C ASP A 334 -35.28 -6.26 -11.74
N LEU A 335 -34.28 -6.10 -10.88
CA LEU A 335 -33.26 -7.11 -10.59
C LEU A 335 -33.51 -7.76 -9.23
N PRO A 336 -33.99 -9.01 -9.19
CA PRO A 336 -34.25 -9.69 -7.93
C PRO A 336 -32.93 -10.02 -7.20
N SER A 337 -32.99 -10.07 -5.88
CA SER A 337 -31.92 -10.65 -5.08
C SER A 337 -31.95 -12.17 -5.14
N ALA A 338 -30.83 -12.81 -4.80
CA ALA A 338 -30.84 -14.21 -4.42
C ALA A 338 -31.87 -14.43 -3.29
N GLU A 339 -32.57 -15.57 -3.33
CA GLU A 339 -33.62 -15.86 -2.36
C GLU A 339 -33.05 -15.75 -0.94
N THR A 340 -33.63 -14.84 -0.17
CA THR A 340 -33.14 -14.46 1.16
C THR A 340 -34.30 -14.54 2.14
N LEU A 341 -34.10 -15.28 3.22
CA LEU A 341 -35.06 -15.52 4.28
C LEU A 341 -34.56 -14.84 5.55
N TRP A 342 -35.29 -13.85 6.07
CA TRP A 342 -35.00 -13.34 7.41
C TRP A 342 -35.65 -14.25 8.45
N LEU A 343 -34.85 -14.90 9.30
CA LEU A 343 -35.33 -15.95 10.20
C LEU A 343 -36.14 -15.42 11.40
N GLY A 344 -36.33 -14.11 11.49
CA GLY A 344 -37.29 -13.48 12.39
C GLY A 344 -38.75 -13.62 11.94
N ASP A 345 -39.00 -13.83 10.64
CA ASP A 345 -40.32 -14.15 10.13
C ASP A 345 -40.63 -15.66 10.34
N PRO A 346 -41.73 -16.02 11.04
CA PRO A 346 -42.11 -17.41 11.27
C PRO A 346 -42.22 -18.26 10.00
N ALA A 347 -42.70 -17.68 8.89
CA ALA A 347 -42.84 -18.41 7.62
C ALA A 347 -41.47 -18.71 6.99
N ALA A 348 -40.60 -17.70 6.94
CA ALA A 348 -39.21 -17.84 6.52
C ALA A 348 -38.43 -18.86 7.38
N LEU A 349 -38.61 -18.84 8.70
CA LEU A 349 -38.00 -19.81 9.61
C LEU A 349 -38.50 -21.24 9.38
N ALA A 350 -39.80 -21.43 9.14
CA ALA A 350 -40.36 -22.73 8.81
C ALA A 350 -39.80 -23.27 7.50
N ARG A 351 -39.66 -22.40 6.48
CA ARG A 351 -39.04 -22.75 5.19
C ARG A 351 -37.59 -23.17 5.35
N PHE A 352 -36.79 -22.41 6.09
CA PHE A 352 -35.39 -22.74 6.35
C PHE A 352 -35.23 -24.06 7.11
N ARG A 353 -36.10 -24.35 8.10
CA ARG A 353 -36.06 -25.61 8.86
C ARG A 353 -36.46 -26.83 8.02
N ALA A 354 -37.30 -26.64 7.01
CA ALA A 354 -37.73 -27.71 6.12
C ALA A 354 -36.62 -28.14 5.14
N GLU A 355 -35.83 -27.18 4.63
CA GLU A 355 -34.78 -27.40 3.61
C GLU A 355 -33.48 -26.64 3.96
N PRO A 356 -32.84 -26.91 5.13
CA PRO A 356 -31.68 -26.14 5.58
C PRO A 356 -30.48 -26.24 4.64
N GLU A 357 -30.32 -27.36 3.94
CA GLU A 357 -29.26 -27.61 2.97
C GLU A 357 -29.33 -26.72 1.72
N ALA A 358 -30.50 -26.17 1.41
CA ALA A 358 -30.70 -25.26 0.28
C ALA A 358 -30.15 -23.85 0.56
N PHE A 359 -29.88 -23.51 1.82
CA PHE A 359 -29.47 -22.18 2.25
C PHE A 359 -28.09 -22.17 2.91
N ARG A 360 -27.56 -20.95 3.09
CA ARG A 360 -26.44 -20.62 3.98
C ARG A 360 -26.90 -19.51 4.93
N ALA A 361 -26.73 -19.71 6.23
CA ALA A 361 -27.12 -18.73 7.23
C ALA A 361 -25.97 -17.76 7.55
N PHE A 362 -26.33 -16.49 7.68
CA PHE A 362 -25.46 -15.37 8.02
C PHE A 362 -26.09 -14.55 9.13
N PRO A 363 -25.30 -13.86 9.96
CA PRO A 363 -25.83 -12.83 10.84
C PRO A 363 -26.54 -11.75 10.02
N ALA A 364 -27.84 -11.54 10.28
CA ALA A 364 -28.73 -10.71 9.45
C ALA A 364 -28.26 -9.25 9.35
N ALA A 365 -27.62 -8.75 10.41
CA ALA A 365 -27.23 -7.36 10.54
C ALA A 365 -25.73 -7.12 10.33
N ARG A 366 -24.91 -8.16 10.09
CA ARG A 366 -23.45 -8.01 10.01
C ARG A 366 -22.93 -8.41 8.63
N ALA A 367 -22.70 -7.39 7.80
CA ALA A 367 -22.05 -7.55 6.51
C ALA A 367 -20.65 -8.18 6.64
N GLY A 368 -20.26 -9.01 5.66
CA GLY A 368 -18.95 -9.65 5.60
C GLY A 368 -18.69 -10.74 6.66
N ALA A 369 -19.69 -11.11 7.47
CA ALA A 369 -19.56 -12.23 8.39
C ALA A 369 -19.51 -13.57 7.62
N ALA A 370 -18.69 -14.50 8.10
CA ALA A 370 -18.66 -15.86 7.57
C ALA A 370 -20.01 -16.56 7.82
N PRO A 371 -20.45 -17.46 6.92
CA PRO A 371 -21.64 -18.26 7.15
C PRO A 371 -21.44 -19.16 8.38
N GLY A 372 -22.52 -19.42 9.11
CA GLY A 372 -22.49 -20.23 10.33
C GLY A 372 -23.84 -20.89 10.61
N GLU A 373 -23.91 -21.68 11.67
CA GLU A 373 -25.17 -22.27 12.14
C GLU A 373 -25.98 -21.25 12.94
N PRO A 374 -27.30 -21.13 12.70
CA PRO A 374 -28.13 -20.17 13.40
C PRO A 374 -28.35 -20.60 14.86
N GLU A 375 -27.55 -20.05 15.77
CA GLU A 375 -27.66 -20.22 17.21
C GLU A 375 -28.33 -19.01 17.88
N GLY A 376 -29.09 -19.25 18.96
CA GLY A 376 -29.72 -18.19 19.75
C GLY A 376 -31.02 -17.66 19.13
N ASP A 377 -31.20 -16.32 19.16
CA ASP A 377 -32.40 -15.66 18.65
C ASP A 377 -32.45 -15.72 17.10
N PRO A 378 -33.45 -16.39 16.50
CA PRO A 378 -33.60 -16.47 15.04
C PRO A 378 -33.66 -15.10 14.34
N ARG A 379 -34.12 -14.04 15.03
CA ARG A 379 -34.20 -12.69 14.46
C ARG A 379 -32.84 -12.11 14.06
N LEU A 380 -31.76 -12.63 14.64
CA LEU A 380 -30.39 -12.20 14.35
C LEU A 380 -29.80 -12.86 13.09
N TRP A 381 -30.55 -13.72 12.42
CA TRP A 381 -30.06 -14.55 11.31
C TRP A 381 -30.87 -14.34 10.03
N ALA A 382 -30.16 -14.41 8.91
CA ALA A 382 -30.73 -14.45 7.57
C ALA A 382 -30.15 -15.65 6.82
N ALA A 383 -30.98 -16.36 6.07
CA ALA A 383 -30.58 -17.51 5.28
C ALA A 383 -30.68 -17.16 3.79
N VAL A 384 -29.56 -17.26 3.06
CA VAL A 384 -29.46 -16.96 1.63
C VAL A 384 -29.35 -18.26 0.85
N ALA A 385 -30.15 -18.43 -0.20
CA ALA A 385 -30.14 -19.63 -1.02
C ALA A 385 -28.76 -19.86 -1.64
N ARG A 386 -28.33 -21.12 -1.70
CA ARG A 386 -27.04 -21.49 -2.27
C ARG A 386 -26.99 -21.12 -3.75
N PRO A 387 -26.03 -20.29 -4.18
CA PRO A 387 -25.95 -19.87 -5.56
C PRO A 387 -25.56 -21.07 -6.45
N THR A 388 -26.24 -21.22 -7.59
CA THR A 388 -25.78 -22.07 -8.69
C THR A 388 -25.36 -21.14 -9.83
N PRO A 389 -24.12 -20.62 -9.82
CA PRO A 389 -23.65 -19.69 -10.82
C PRO A 389 -23.53 -20.35 -12.21
N SER A 390 -23.51 -19.53 -13.25
CA SER A 390 -23.16 -19.97 -14.60
C SER A 390 -21.67 -20.36 -14.70
N LEU A 391 -21.34 -21.10 -15.76
CA LEU A 391 -20.00 -21.57 -16.05
C LEU A 391 -19.40 -20.74 -17.19
N ALA A 392 -18.19 -20.22 -17.01
CA ALA A 392 -17.43 -19.52 -18.04
C ALA A 392 -16.13 -20.27 -18.37
N PRO A 393 -15.69 -20.27 -19.65
CA PRO A 393 -14.45 -20.92 -20.06
C PRO A 393 -13.26 -20.26 -19.37
N SER A 394 -12.38 -21.08 -18.79
CA SER A 394 -11.16 -20.66 -18.10
C SER A 394 -9.97 -21.47 -18.56
N LEU A 395 -8.80 -20.84 -18.68
CA LEU A 395 -7.59 -21.55 -19.09
C LEU A 395 -7.07 -22.45 -17.95
N ALA A 396 -7.10 -23.77 -18.16
CA ALA A 396 -6.57 -24.76 -17.22
C ALA A 396 -5.94 -25.94 -18.00
N GLY A 397 -4.81 -26.48 -17.51
CA GLY A 397 -4.18 -27.67 -18.11
C GLY A 397 -3.77 -27.54 -19.58
N GLY A 398 -3.65 -26.32 -20.11
CA GLY A 398 -3.36 -26.05 -21.53
C GLY A 398 -4.59 -25.95 -22.44
N GLY A 399 -5.80 -26.06 -21.90
CA GLY A 399 -7.07 -25.93 -22.64
C GLY A 399 -8.12 -25.09 -21.90
N LEU A 400 -9.32 -24.98 -22.48
CA LEU A 400 -10.44 -24.26 -21.88
C LEU A 400 -11.32 -25.23 -21.10
N GLU A 401 -11.55 -24.94 -19.81
CA GLU A 401 -12.45 -25.68 -18.95
C GLU A 401 -13.58 -24.77 -18.45
N PRO A 402 -14.83 -25.27 -18.37
CA PRO A 402 -15.93 -24.51 -17.79
C PRO A 402 -15.75 -24.39 -16.27
N ARG A 403 -15.78 -23.15 -15.75
CA ARG A 403 -15.67 -22.88 -14.31
C ARG A 403 -16.78 -21.94 -13.82
N PRO A 404 -17.34 -22.18 -12.62
CA PRO A 404 -18.29 -21.27 -11.98
C PRO A 404 -17.80 -19.82 -11.98
N VAL A 405 -18.66 -18.86 -12.32
CA VAL A 405 -18.31 -17.43 -12.35
C VAL A 405 -19.33 -16.57 -11.62
N THR A 406 -18.84 -15.55 -10.92
CA THR A 406 -19.65 -14.48 -10.34
C THR A 406 -19.23 -13.15 -10.97
N LEU A 407 -20.15 -12.20 -11.10
CA LEU A 407 -19.92 -10.91 -11.73
C LEU A 407 -20.08 -9.80 -10.69
N ARG A 408 -19.15 -8.85 -10.64
CA ARG A 408 -19.29 -7.61 -9.89
C ARG A 408 -19.34 -6.41 -10.84
N LEU A 409 -20.39 -5.60 -10.71
CA LEU A 409 -20.57 -4.35 -11.45
C LEU A 409 -20.52 -3.15 -10.50
N PHE A 410 -20.10 -2.00 -11.03
CA PHE A 410 -19.86 -0.78 -10.26
C PHE A 410 -20.68 0.38 -10.82
N LEU A 411 -21.23 1.19 -9.93
CA LEU A 411 -22.09 2.31 -10.22
C LEU A 411 -21.61 3.57 -9.50
N LEU A 412 -21.76 4.70 -10.17
CA LEU A 412 -21.49 6.03 -9.65
C LEU A 412 -22.73 6.90 -9.86
N HIS A 413 -23.11 7.67 -8.84
CA HIS A 413 -24.12 8.71 -8.99
C HIS A 413 -23.44 10.02 -9.44
N ASP A 414 -23.87 10.55 -10.58
CA ASP A 414 -23.53 11.90 -11.04
C ASP A 414 -24.79 12.77 -11.15
N ASP A 415 -24.68 13.98 -11.69
CA ASP A 415 -25.82 14.92 -11.73
C ASP A 415 -26.97 14.44 -12.62
N ALA A 416 -26.68 13.54 -13.57
CA ALA A 416 -27.68 12.97 -14.47
C ALA A 416 -28.35 11.70 -13.88
N GLY A 417 -27.75 11.10 -12.86
CA GLY A 417 -28.26 9.91 -12.17
C GLY A 417 -27.20 8.84 -11.98
N TRP A 418 -27.65 7.59 -11.83
CA TRP A 418 -26.74 6.45 -11.66
C TRP A 418 -26.17 5.97 -12.99
N ARG A 419 -24.84 5.89 -13.06
CA ARG A 419 -24.10 5.37 -14.21
C ARG A 419 -23.41 4.08 -13.83
N CYS A 420 -23.69 3.02 -14.59
CA CYS A 420 -22.97 1.75 -14.47
C CYS A 420 -21.70 1.77 -15.33
N LEU A 421 -20.59 1.31 -14.76
CA LEU A 421 -19.34 1.06 -15.48
C LEU A 421 -19.62 0.01 -16.58
N PRO A 422 -19.36 0.28 -17.87
CA PRO A 422 -19.56 -0.70 -18.96
C PRO A 422 -18.46 -1.77 -18.98
N GLY A 423 -18.36 -2.49 -17.88
CA GLY A 423 -17.37 -3.49 -17.54
C GLY A 423 -17.52 -3.89 -16.07
N GLY A 424 -16.62 -4.73 -15.58
CA GLY A 424 -16.73 -5.25 -14.22
C GLY A 424 -15.62 -6.23 -13.90
N LEU A 425 -15.76 -6.87 -12.75
CA LEU A 425 -14.84 -7.91 -12.31
C LEU A 425 -15.59 -9.24 -12.26
N ALA A 426 -15.12 -10.23 -13.00
CA ALA A 426 -15.61 -11.59 -12.88
C ALA A 426 -14.66 -12.40 -12.00
N ARG A 427 -15.20 -13.15 -11.03
CA ARG A 427 -14.42 -14.04 -10.14
C ARG A 427 -14.79 -15.48 -10.41
N VAL A 428 -13.77 -16.32 -10.61
CA VAL A 428 -13.95 -17.76 -10.77
C VAL A 428 -14.16 -18.36 -9.39
N ALA A 429 -15.21 -19.17 -9.25
CA ALA A 429 -15.52 -19.88 -8.02
C ALA A 429 -15.20 -21.38 -8.13
N ASP A 430 -15.02 -22.04 -6.98
CA ASP A 430 -14.94 -23.51 -6.90
C ASP A 430 -16.33 -24.15 -7.06
N LYS A 431 -16.39 -25.49 -6.96
CA LYS A 431 -17.65 -26.24 -7.13
C LYS A 431 -18.66 -25.92 -6.03
N GLU A 432 -18.17 -25.47 -4.87
CA GLU A 432 -18.91 -25.04 -3.70
C GLU A 432 -19.31 -23.56 -3.78
N GLY A 433 -18.98 -22.86 -4.88
CA GLY A 433 -19.33 -21.46 -5.12
C GLY A 433 -18.48 -20.46 -4.33
N GLN A 434 -17.35 -20.88 -3.78
CA GLN A 434 -16.40 -19.99 -3.10
C GLN A 434 -15.43 -19.35 -4.10
N PRO A 435 -15.09 -18.06 -3.93
CA PRO A 435 -14.15 -17.39 -4.83
C PRO A 435 -12.76 -18.03 -4.77
N THR A 436 -12.19 -18.30 -5.94
CA THR A 436 -10.80 -18.77 -6.11
C THR A 436 -9.84 -17.59 -6.29
N GLU A 437 -8.56 -17.87 -6.51
CA GLU A 437 -7.55 -16.85 -6.82
C GLU A 437 -7.60 -16.31 -8.25
N LEU A 438 -8.49 -16.87 -9.08
CA LEU A 438 -8.64 -16.52 -10.49
C LEU A 438 -9.75 -15.47 -10.68
N CYS A 439 -9.41 -14.43 -11.43
CA CYS A 439 -10.36 -13.42 -11.89
C CYS A 439 -10.33 -13.30 -13.41
N LYS A 440 -11.34 -12.62 -13.95
CA LYS A 440 -11.54 -12.37 -15.38
C LYS A 440 -11.88 -10.90 -15.59
N ASP A 441 -11.37 -10.32 -16.68
CA ASP A 441 -11.90 -9.07 -17.22
C ASP A 441 -13.31 -9.30 -17.78
N VAL A 442 -14.15 -8.27 -17.77
CA VAL A 442 -15.54 -8.32 -18.26
C VAL A 442 -15.69 -7.38 -19.46
N TRP A 443 -15.95 -7.96 -20.62
CA TRP A 443 -16.03 -7.27 -21.90
C TRP A 443 -17.49 -7.04 -22.28
N VAL A 444 -17.95 -5.80 -22.18
CA VAL A 444 -19.26 -5.39 -22.71
C VAL A 444 -19.07 -5.01 -24.17
N ILE A 445 -19.71 -5.75 -25.06
CA ILE A 445 -19.64 -5.50 -26.50
C ILE A 445 -20.33 -4.16 -26.84
N SER A 446 -19.81 -3.47 -27.84
CA SER A 446 -20.43 -2.28 -28.44
C SER A 446 -21.18 -2.66 -29.71
N GLU A 447 -22.49 -2.37 -29.78
CA GLU A 447 -23.33 -2.62 -30.96
C GLU A 447 -23.09 -1.62 -32.09
N GLU A 448 -22.79 -0.36 -31.74
CA GLU A 448 -22.33 0.66 -32.66
C GLU A 448 -20.84 0.90 -32.44
N ARG A 449 -20.07 1.16 -33.51
CA ARG A 449 -18.81 1.91 -33.39
C ARG A 449 -19.20 3.35 -33.02
N ALA A 450 -19.71 3.54 -31.80
CA ALA A 450 -20.10 4.85 -31.32
C ALA A 450 -18.93 5.80 -31.55
N GLU A 451 -19.21 6.97 -32.13
CA GLU A 451 -18.23 8.05 -32.17
C GLU A 451 -17.66 8.17 -30.75
N ILE A 452 -16.34 8.00 -30.62
CA ILE A 452 -15.65 8.21 -29.35
C ILE A 452 -15.78 9.70 -29.06
N ARG A 453 -16.90 10.10 -28.46
CA ARG A 453 -17.06 11.42 -27.87
C ARG A 453 -16.18 11.38 -26.64
N GLY A 454 -14.95 11.86 -26.81
CA GLY A 454 -14.08 12.16 -25.67
C GLY A 454 -14.86 13.03 -24.68
N PRO A 455 -14.59 12.89 -23.37
CA PRO A 455 -15.25 13.73 -22.38
C PRO A 455 -15.12 15.20 -22.80
N GLY A 456 -16.19 15.97 -22.58
CA GLY A 456 -16.14 17.41 -22.83
C GLY A 456 -14.92 18.01 -22.14
N ALA A 457 -14.22 18.94 -22.78
CA ALA A 457 -13.03 19.54 -22.21
C ALA A 457 -13.37 20.16 -20.85
N LEU A 458 -12.88 19.55 -19.77
CA LEU A 458 -12.96 20.13 -18.43
C LEU A 458 -12.25 21.49 -18.48
N ARG A 459 -13.00 22.57 -18.22
CA ARG A 459 -12.42 23.90 -18.01
C ARG A 459 -11.73 23.91 -16.64
N VAL A 460 -10.51 23.38 -16.62
CA VAL A 460 -9.63 23.50 -15.46
C VAL A 460 -8.99 24.89 -15.51
N PRO A 461 -9.10 25.72 -14.46
CA PRO A 461 -8.39 26.99 -14.41
C PRO A 461 -6.88 26.75 -14.54
N PRO A 462 -6.11 27.70 -15.11
CA PRO A 462 -4.67 27.54 -15.25
C PRO A 462 -4.05 27.30 -13.87
N LEU A 463 -3.40 26.15 -13.70
CA LEU A 463 -2.71 25.80 -12.45
C LEU A 463 -1.46 26.65 -12.31
N ALA A 464 -1.22 27.16 -11.10
CA ALA A 464 0.04 27.82 -10.78
C ALA A 464 1.20 26.81 -10.89
N ILE A 465 2.27 27.17 -11.61
CA ILE A 465 3.47 26.34 -11.70
C ILE A 465 4.13 26.28 -10.32
N ARG A 466 4.23 25.07 -9.75
CA ARG A 466 4.89 24.82 -8.45
C ARG A 466 6.10 23.91 -8.66
N ARG A 467 7.26 24.30 -8.13
CA ARG A 467 8.54 23.55 -8.25
C ARG A 467 9.11 23.07 -6.91
N THR A 468 8.26 23.00 -5.89
CA THR A 468 8.70 22.92 -4.48
C THR A 468 8.36 21.58 -3.82
N ALA A 469 9.24 21.17 -2.91
CA ALA A 469 9.26 19.87 -2.21
C ALA A 469 8.15 19.60 -1.17
N GLY A 470 7.25 20.55 -0.90
CA GLY A 470 6.54 20.63 0.38
C GLY A 470 5.15 19.98 0.49
N ASP A 471 4.59 19.43 -0.58
CA ASP A 471 3.23 18.84 -0.56
C ASP A 471 3.24 17.35 -0.12
N LEU A 472 4.34 16.88 0.47
CA LEU A 472 4.50 15.51 0.96
C LEU A 472 3.85 15.36 2.35
N PRO A 473 3.03 14.32 2.59
CA PRO A 473 2.54 14.00 3.92
C PRO A 473 3.68 13.66 4.89
N SER A 474 3.58 14.12 6.15
CA SER A 474 4.65 13.94 7.16
C SER A 474 5.02 12.47 7.38
N ARG A 475 4.04 11.56 7.43
CA ARG A 475 4.27 10.11 7.59
C ARG A 475 4.99 9.50 6.39
N VAL A 476 4.69 9.96 5.18
CA VAL A 476 5.37 9.48 3.97
C VAL A 476 6.82 9.95 3.96
N ALA A 477 7.09 11.18 4.42
CA ALA A 477 8.44 11.67 4.62
C ALA A 477 9.21 10.83 5.67
N ASP A 478 8.57 10.49 6.78
CA ASP A 478 9.12 9.62 7.83
C ASP A 478 9.46 8.22 7.29
N ASN A 479 8.51 7.60 6.56
CA ASN A 479 8.73 6.30 5.91
C ASN A 479 9.90 6.32 4.93
N LEU A 480 10.02 7.36 4.10
CA LEU A 480 11.13 7.49 3.15
C LEU A 480 12.47 7.73 3.86
N PHE A 481 12.47 8.54 4.92
CA PHE A 481 13.63 8.76 5.76
C PHE A 481 14.14 7.45 6.36
N TRP A 482 13.26 6.67 6.99
CA TRP A 482 13.64 5.36 7.54
C TRP A 482 13.97 4.32 6.49
N LEU A 483 13.33 4.36 5.31
CA LEU A 483 13.68 3.49 4.19
C LEU A 483 15.14 3.72 3.79
N GLY A 484 15.54 4.99 3.65
CA GLY A 484 16.92 5.35 3.34
C GLY A 484 17.91 4.85 4.39
N ARG A 485 17.58 5.05 5.67
CA ARG A 485 18.39 4.54 6.79
C ARG A 485 18.51 3.01 6.76
N TYR A 486 17.41 2.29 6.59
CA TYR A 486 17.43 0.82 6.65
C TYR A 486 18.11 0.19 5.43
N VAL A 487 18.04 0.82 4.25
CA VAL A 487 18.81 0.41 3.07
C VAL A 487 20.31 0.55 3.33
N GLU A 488 20.76 1.66 3.95
CA GLU A 488 22.17 1.82 4.31
C GLU A 488 22.61 0.85 5.40
N ARG A 489 21.79 0.63 6.45
CA ARG A 489 22.07 -0.42 7.45
C ARG A 489 22.25 -1.80 6.83
N LEU A 490 21.49 -2.12 5.77
CA LEU A 490 21.64 -3.37 5.03
C LEU A 490 22.98 -3.43 4.29
N ASP A 491 23.38 -2.36 3.60
CA ASP A 491 24.69 -2.27 2.92
C ASP A 491 25.83 -2.42 3.93
N ASP A 492 25.79 -1.67 5.04
CA ASP A 492 26.81 -1.66 6.08
C ASP A 492 26.93 -3.02 6.76
N SER A 493 25.79 -3.61 7.16
CA SER A 493 25.77 -4.97 7.75
C SER A 493 26.31 -6.01 6.78
N ALA A 494 25.92 -5.93 5.50
CA ALA A 494 26.38 -6.88 4.49
C ALA A 494 27.89 -6.74 4.23
N ARG A 495 28.42 -5.52 4.15
CA ARG A 495 29.86 -5.26 3.98
C ARG A 495 30.66 -5.73 5.18
N LEU A 496 30.19 -5.43 6.39
CA LEU A 496 30.84 -5.84 7.62
C LEU A 496 30.90 -7.36 7.74
N MET A 497 29.78 -8.05 7.54
CA MET A 497 29.74 -9.53 7.57
C MET A 497 30.61 -10.15 6.47
N ARG A 498 30.63 -9.58 5.25
CA ARG A 498 31.50 -10.07 4.16
C ARG A 498 32.98 -9.91 4.49
N ALA A 499 33.38 -8.77 5.05
CA ALA A 499 34.75 -8.53 5.49
C ALA A 499 35.18 -9.57 6.54
N THR A 500 34.31 -9.85 7.53
CA THR A 500 34.55 -10.90 8.54
C THR A 500 34.66 -12.28 7.91
N LEU A 501 33.69 -12.68 7.08
CA LEU A 501 33.70 -13.99 6.41
C LEU A 501 34.98 -14.20 5.57
N ALA A 502 35.45 -13.16 4.89
CA ALA A 502 36.68 -13.23 4.10
C ALA A 502 37.94 -13.53 4.94
N ARG A 503 37.99 -13.08 6.20
CA ARG A 503 39.06 -13.44 7.14
C ARG A 503 38.89 -14.86 7.67
N LEU A 504 37.66 -15.22 8.05
CA LEU A 504 37.34 -16.55 8.54
C LEU A 504 37.56 -17.63 7.47
N SER A 505 37.44 -17.33 6.18
CA SER A 505 37.67 -18.30 5.10
C SER A 505 39.15 -18.67 4.87
N ARG A 506 40.11 -18.04 5.58
CA ARG A 506 41.54 -18.30 5.40
C ARG A 506 41.96 -19.60 6.12
N ALA A 507 42.79 -20.41 5.46
CA ALA A 507 43.21 -21.72 5.98
C ALA A 507 44.10 -21.63 7.24
N SER A 508 44.85 -20.54 7.40
CA SER A 508 45.64 -20.25 8.61
C SER A 508 45.55 -18.76 8.89
N MET A 509 45.05 -18.38 10.08
CA MET A 509 44.93 -16.99 10.50
C MET A 509 46.26 -16.51 11.08
N LEU A 510 46.80 -15.45 10.50
CA LEU A 510 47.99 -14.77 11.03
C LEU A 510 47.60 -13.89 12.24
N PRO A 511 48.54 -13.47 13.11
CA PRO A 511 48.27 -12.55 14.21
C PRO A 511 47.56 -11.25 13.77
N ARG A 512 47.88 -10.77 12.56
CA ARG A 512 47.19 -9.64 11.91
C ARG A 512 45.71 -9.96 11.66
N ASP A 513 45.40 -11.16 11.18
CA ASP A 513 44.04 -11.58 10.87
C ASP A 513 43.20 -11.71 12.13
N LEU A 514 43.79 -12.23 13.22
CA LEU A 514 43.13 -12.29 14.52
C LEU A 514 42.81 -10.88 15.06
N ALA A 515 43.72 -9.91 14.87
CA ALA A 515 43.46 -8.52 15.22
C ALA A 515 42.35 -7.89 14.36
N GLU A 516 42.36 -8.15 13.04
CA GLU A 516 41.29 -7.71 12.14
C GLU A 516 39.92 -8.31 12.54
N VAL A 517 39.88 -9.61 12.86
CA VAL A 517 38.66 -10.28 13.34
C VAL A 517 38.19 -9.69 14.66
N ALA A 518 39.08 -9.43 15.63
CA ALA A 518 38.73 -8.80 16.89
C ALA A 518 38.13 -7.39 16.69
N ALA A 519 38.72 -6.59 15.80
CA ALA A 519 38.21 -5.26 15.45
C ALA A 519 36.84 -5.33 14.76
N LEU A 520 36.67 -6.28 13.82
CA LEU A 520 35.39 -6.53 13.17
C LEU A 520 34.33 -7.05 14.15
N SER A 521 34.69 -7.87 15.14
CA SER A 521 33.79 -8.36 16.18
C SER A 521 33.23 -7.22 17.03
N ARG A 522 34.03 -6.19 17.37
CA ARG A 522 33.52 -4.99 18.05
C ARG A 522 32.47 -4.26 17.20
N CYS A 523 32.72 -4.12 15.91
CA CYS A 523 31.77 -3.50 14.99
C CYS A 523 30.49 -4.35 14.82
N LEU A 524 30.62 -5.69 14.79
CA LEU A 524 29.48 -6.60 14.69
C LEU A 524 28.60 -6.58 15.96
N LEU A 525 29.22 -6.40 17.14
CA LEU A 525 28.51 -6.22 18.42
C LEU A 525 27.71 -4.91 18.43
N ASP A 526 28.34 -3.81 18.01
CA ASP A 526 27.68 -2.50 17.92
C ASP A 526 26.47 -2.53 16.95
N ALA A 527 26.65 -3.17 15.79
CA ALA A 527 25.59 -3.41 14.81
C ALA A 527 24.52 -4.44 15.27
N ARG A 528 24.73 -5.08 16.43
CA ARG A 528 23.89 -6.16 17.01
C ARG A 528 23.68 -7.34 16.07
N LEU A 529 24.71 -7.66 15.29
CA LEU A 529 24.75 -8.83 14.40
C LEU A 529 25.20 -10.09 15.14
N ILE A 530 25.95 -9.92 16.23
CA ILE A 530 26.42 -10.98 17.13
C ILE A 530 26.21 -10.58 18.60
N GLN A 531 26.36 -11.54 19.51
CA GLN A 531 26.31 -11.35 20.97
C GLN A 531 27.72 -11.42 21.59
N PRO A 532 27.94 -10.88 22.81
CA PRO A 532 29.24 -10.88 23.47
C PRO A 532 29.89 -12.27 23.60
N GLU A 533 29.09 -13.31 23.80
CA GLU A 533 29.53 -14.70 23.96
C GLU A 533 30.03 -15.32 22.65
N GLU A 534 29.80 -14.65 21.53
CA GLU A 534 30.11 -15.12 20.17
C GLU A 534 31.41 -14.51 19.63
N VAL A 535 32.05 -13.64 20.42
CA VAL A 535 33.36 -13.06 20.12
C VAL A 535 34.42 -14.16 20.28
N PRO A 536 35.32 -14.35 19.29
CA PRO A 536 36.38 -15.36 19.38
C PRO A 536 37.34 -15.06 20.54
N THR A 537 37.56 -16.02 21.44
CA THR A 537 38.43 -15.86 22.62
C THR A 537 39.77 -16.61 22.51
N SER A 538 39.87 -17.65 21.68
CA SER A 538 41.07 -18.52 21.62
C SER A 538 41.28 -19.19 20.25
N GLY A 539 40.99 -18.48 19.15
CA GLY A 539 41.13 -19.02 17.78
C GLY A 539 40.01 -19.95 17.32
N ASP A 540 39.11 -20.37 18.21
CA ASP A 540 37.81 -20.97 17.83
C ASP A 540 36.86 -19.86 17.34
N ASP A 541 36.54 -19.88 16.05
CA ASP A 541 35.64 -18.94 15.39
C ASP A 541 34.25 -19.55 15.11
N SER A 542 33.99 -20.76 15.59
CA SER A 542 32.78 -21.52 15.24
C SER A 542 31.51 -20.83 15.74
N ALA A 543 31.56 -20.21 16.92
CA ALA A 543 30.45 -19.42 17.47
C ALA A 543 30.16 -18.20 16.58
N LEU A 544 31.18 -17.46 16.18
CA LEU A 544 31.07 -16.32 15.28
C LEU A 544 30.48 -16.73 13.91
N ARG A 545 30.95 -17.83 13.31
CA ARG A 545 30.39 -18.34 12.05
C ARG A 545 28.91 -18.68 12.15
N ARG A 546 28.51 -19.39 13.22
CA ARG A 546 27.11 -19.72 13.47
C ARG A 546 26.26 -18.46 13.68
N ALA A 547 26.79 -17.46 14.40
CA ALA A 547 26.12 -16.19 14.62
C ALA A 547 25.87 -15.43 13.31
N LEU A 548 26.86 -15.39 12.40
CA LEU A 548 26.73 -14.74 11.10
C LEU A 548 25.67 -15.43 10.21
N VAL A 549 25.64 -16.76 10.19
CA VAL A 549 24.59 -17.51 9.48
C VAL A 549 23.21 -17.24 10.10
N ARG A 550 23.10 -17.31 11.43
CA ARG A 550 21.86 -16.99 12.16
C ARG A 550 21.36 -15.57 11.89
N ALA A 551 22.25 -14.60 11.70
CA ALA A 551 21.86 -13.22 11.42
C ALA A 551 21.07 -13.11 10.09
N GLY A 552 21.35 -13.97 9.11
CA GLY A 552 20.66 -14.04 7.81
C GLY A 552 19.39 -14.92 7.78
N GLN A 553 19.26 -15.85 8.73
CA GLN A 553 18.12 -16.77 8.83
C GLN A 553 16.83 -16.09 9.36
N GLU A 554 15.71 -16.81 9.34
CA GLU A 554 14.43 -16.34 9.85
C GLU A 554 14.54 -15.85 11.31
N GLY A 555 13.96 -14.68 11.61
CA GLY A 555 14.11 -14.01 12.91
C GLY A 555 15.47 -13.32 13.15
N GLY A 556 16.49 -13.62 12.33
CA GLY A 556 17.81 -12.99 12.35
C GLY A 556 17.75 -11.47 12.13
N ARG A 557 18.78 -10.75 12.61
CA ARG A 557 18.84 -9.27 12.52
C ARG A 557 18.75 -8.77 11.07
N LEU A 558 19.46 -9.41 10.15
CA LEU A 558 19.50 -9.04 8.74
C LEU A 558 18.20 -9.41 8.01
N HIS A 559 17.61 -10.55 8.35
CA HIS A 559 16.30 -10.95 7.84
C HIS A 559 15.19 -9.98 8.29
N ARG A 560 15.19 -9.57 9.57
CA ARG A 560 14.24 -8.56 10.09
C ARG A 560 14.44 -7.20 9.43
N LEU A 561 15.68 -6.74 9.29
CA LEU A 561 15.99 -5.46 8.66
C LEU A 561 15.55 -5.41 7.20
N SER A 562 15.81 -6.47 6.42
CA SER A 562 15.31 -6.57 5.05
C SER A 562 13.78 -6.68 4.96
N GLY A 563 13.13 -7.21 6.01
CA GLY A 563 11.68 -7.22 6.15
C GLY A 563 11.12 -5.82 6.37
N GLU A 564 11.77 -5.01 7.21
CA GLU A 564 11.40 -3.59 7.40
C GLU A 564 11.60 -2.76 6.13
N VAL A 565 12.67 -3.01 5.36
CA VAL A 565 12.85 -2.37 4.06
C VAL A 565 11.69 -2.74 3.12
N ALA A 566 11.35 -4.03 3.00
CA ALA A 566 10.22 -4.45 2.16
C ALA A 566 8.91 -3.78 2.59
N ARG A 567 8.64 -3.70 3.90
CA ARG A 567 7.46 -3.02 4.46
C ARG A 567 7.42 -1.54 4.09
N LEU A 568 8.55 -0.82 4.19
CA LEU A 568 8.63 0.61 3.89
C LEU A 568 8.56 0.91 2.38
N VAL A 569 9.10 0.02 1.54
CA VAL A 569 8.91 0.10 0.07
C VAL A 569 7.43 0.01 -0.28
N GLU A 570 6.69 -0.92 0.32
CA GLU A 570 5.24 -1.04 0.12
C GLU A 570 4.45 0.14 0.69
N ALA A 571 4.85 0.64 1.88
CA ALA A 571 4.21 1.79 2.52
C ALA A 571 4.42 3.11 1.75
N THR A 572 5.37 3.15 0.82
CA THR A 572 5.67 4.32 -0.03
C THR A 572 5.36 4.05 -1.51
N ARG A 573 4.63 2.98 -1.81
CA ARG A 573 4.26 2.56 -3.17
C ARG A 573 3.62 3.68 -3.99
N ASP A 574 2.82 4.53 -3.35
CA ASP A 574 2.14 5.68 -3.95
C ASP A 574 3.10 6.75 -4.48
N ARG A 575 4.34 6.80 -3.98
CA ARG A 575 5.42 7.73 -4.38
C ARG A 575 6.46 7.14 -5.33
N LEU A 576 6.42 5.84 -5.56
CA LEU A 576 7.30 5.15 -6.51
C LEU A 576 6.57 4.91 -7.83
N THR A 577 7.25 5.13 -8.95
CA THR A 577 6.75 4.66 -10.25
C THR A 577 6.71 3.13 -10.28
N GLY A 578 6.06 2.53 -11.28
CA GLY A 578 6.06 1.07 -11.47
C GLY A 578 7.49 0.51 -11.49
N ASP A 579 8.34 1.07 -12.37
CA ASP A 579 9.73 0.63 -12.52
C ASP A 579 10.58 0.81 -11.26
N MET A 580 10.40 1.92 -10.52
CA MET A 580 11.11 2.12 -9.25
C MET A 580 10.70 1.07 -8.23
N HIS A 581 9.41 0.82 -8.09
CA HIS A 581 8.89 -0.17 -7.16
C HIS A 581 9.40 -1.57 -7.50
N ALA A 582 9.37 -1.95 -8.78
CA ALA A 582 9.92 -3.22 -9.25
C ALA A 582 11.42 -3.36 -8.94
N ALA A 583 12.20 -2.30 -9.21
CA ALA A 583 13.63 -2.26 -8.92
C ALA A 583 13.93 -2.34 -7.41
N PHE A 584 13.01 -1.91 -6.56
CA PHE A 584 13.17 -1.95 -5.09
C PHE A 584 12.66 -3.28 -4.50
N THR A 585 11.70 -3.94 -5.15
CA THR A 585 11.01 -5.11 -4.61
C THR A 585 11.60 -6.42 -5.13
N LEU A 586 11.82 -6.57 -6.44
CA LEU A 586 12.24 -7.85 -7.03
C LEU A 586 13.64 -8.28 -6.56
N PRO A 587 14.70 -7.44 -6.63
CA PRO A 587 16.02 -7.86 -6.18
C PRO A 587 16.08 -8.08 -4.66
N LEU A 588 15.26 -7.37 -3.89
CA LEU A 588 15.12 -7.58 -2.45
C LEU A 588 14.47 -8.93 -2.16
N ARG A 589 13.39 -9.30 -2.87
CA ARG A 589 12.73 -10.60 -2.77
C ARG A 589 13.72 -11.74 -3.01
N ASP A 590 14.47 -11.67 -4.11
CA ASP A 590 15.42 -12.72 -4.49
C ASP A 590 16.57 -12.82 -3.47
N THR A 591 17.08 -11.69 -3.00
CA THR A 591 18.15 -11.67 -2.00
C THR A 591 17.66 -12.18 -0.64
N ARG A 592 16.41 -11.89 -0.25
CA ARG A 592 15.80 -12.41 0.97
C ARG A 592 15.63 -13.93 0.92
N ALA A 593 15.21 -14.47 -0.23
CA ALA A 593 15.15 -15.92 -0.43
C ALA A 593 16.55 -16.55 -0.30
N ALA A 594 17.55 -15.99 -0.99
CA ALA A 594 18.93 -16.46 -0.91
C ALA A 594 19.52 -16.41 0.51
N LEU A 595 19.15 -15.41 1.33
CA LEU A 595 19.55 -15.31 2.74
C LEU A 595 18.96 -16.45 3.59
N LEU A 596 17.69 -16.80 3.37
CA LEU A 596 17.03 -17.89 4.09
C LEU A 596 17.63 -19.26 3.74
N GLU A 597 17.98 -19.45 2.47
CA GLU A 597 18.59 -20.70 1.96
C GLU A 597 20.09 -20.82 2.29
N ALA A 598 20.73 -19.75 2.76
CA ALA A 598 22.16 -19.73 3.04
C ALA A 598 22.53 -20.54 4.30
N ALA A 599 22.73 -21.85 4.13
CA ALA A 599 23.15 -22.75 5.21
C ALA A 599 24.68 -22.80 5.43
N SER A 600 25.48 -22.20 4.54
CA SER A 600 26.94 -22.21 4.62
C SER A 600 27.54 -20.79 4.55
N PRO A 601 28.76 -20.57 5.10
CA PRO A 601 29.45 -19.29 4.98
C PRO A 601 29.64 -18.79 3.53
N ALA A 602 29.85 -19.72 2.58
CA ALA A 602 30.00 -19.37 1.16
C ALA A 602 28.66 -18.91 0.55
N ALA A 603 27.56 -19.64 0.83
CA ALA A 603 26.23 -19.25 0.39
C ALA A 603 25.80 -17.91 1.00
N LEU A 604 26.09 -17.70 2.29
CA LEU A 604 25.87 -16.43 2.97
C LEU A 604 26.67 -15.31 2.30
N GLY A 605 27.95 -15.52 2.00
CA GLY A 605 28.78 -14.55 1.28
C GLY A 605 28.18 -14.10 -0.06
N ALA A 606 27.61 -15.04 -0.82
CA ALA A 606 26.92 -14.74 -2.08
C ALA A 606 25.64 -13.91 -1.87
N ALA A 607 24.82 -14.28 -0.88
CA ALA A 607 23.60 -13.56 -0.52
C ALA A 607 23.88 -12.13 -0.03
N LEU A 608 24.92 -11.95 0.81
CA LEU A 608 25.39 -10.63 1.24
C LEU A 608 25.88 -9.78 0.06
N GLY A 609 26.52 -10.41 -0.94
CA GLY A 609 26.87 -9.74 -2.20
C GLY A 609 25.63 -9.26 -2.97
N GLY A 610 24.53 -10.02 -2.92
CA GLY A 610 23.22 -9.60 -3.42
C GLY A 610 22.68 -8.36 -2.73
N LEU A 611 22.77 -8.28 -1.39
CA LEU A 611 22.32 -7.12 -0.62
C LEU A 611 23.09 -5.84 -0.96
N VAL A 612 24.41 -5.95 -1.12
CA VAL A 612 25.25 -4.80 -1.52
C VAL A 612 24.85 -4.29 -2.91
N ARG A 613 24.58 -5.20 -3.86
CA ARG A 613 24.07 -4.82 -5.19
C ARG A 613 22.68 -4.21 -5.12
N TYR A 614 21.80 -4.76 -4.28
CA TYR A 614 20.46 -4.21 -4.03
C TYR A 614 20.54 -2.76 -3.53
N ALA A 615 21.28 -2.50 -2.45
CA ALA A 615 21.41 -1.16 -1.88
C ALA A 615 22.00 -0.15 -2.89
N SER A 616 23.00 -0.59 -3.66
CA SER A 616 23.57 0.22 -4.75
C SER A 616 22.57 0.50 -5.86
N GLY A 617 21.74 -0.48 -6.22
CA GLY A 617 20.66 -0.35 -7.20
C GLY A 617 19.58 0.64 -6.74
N VAL A 618 19.15 0.55 -5.48
CA VAL A 618 18.22 1.51 -4.87
C VAL A 618 18.79 2.93 -4.94
N ALA A 619 20.04 3.11 -4.56
CA ALA A 619 20.72 4.40 -4.62
C ALA A 619 20.78 4.98 -6.04
N GLY A 620 21.13 4.15 -7.04
CA GLY A 620 21.20 4.56 -8.44
C GLY A 620 19.84 4.93 -9.01
N VAL A 621 18.81 4.10 -8.78
CA VAL A 621 17.44 4.38 -9.25
C VAL A 621 16.87 5.62 -8.57
N ALA A 622 17.10 5.81 -7.27
CA ALA A 622 16.69 7.03 -6.57
C ALA A 622 17.40 8.27 -7.13
N ALA A 623 18.69 8.16 -7.43
CA ALA A 623 19.46 9.25 -8.01
C ALA A 623 18.98 9.62 -9.42
N GLU A 624 18.67 8.67 -10.29
CA GLU A 624 18.36 8.98 -11.69
C GLU A 624 16.87 9.24 -11.95
N ASN A 625 15.97 8.53 -11.26
CA ASN A 625 14.55 8.51 -11.63
C ASN A 625 13.65 9.30 -10.67
N MET A 626 14.07 9.58 -9.42
CA MET A 626 13.23 10.34 -8.50
C MET A 626 13.36 11.85 -8.73
N VAL A 627 12.21 12.51 -8.93
CA VAL A 627 12.13 13.97 -9.00
C VAL A 627 12.74 14.59 -7.74
N ARG A 628 13.58 15.61 -7.92
CA ARG A 628 14.22 16.37 -6.84
C ARG A 628 13.19 17.19 -6.06
N GLY A 629 12.56 16.54 -5.10
CA GLY A 629 11.56 17.09 -4.18
C GLY A 629 11.61 16.37 -2.84
N GLY A 630 10.57 16.55 -2.00
CA GLY A 630 10.57 16.07 -0.62
C GLY A 630 10.83 14.58 -0.49
N ALA A 631 10.24 13.77 -1.38
CA ALA A 631 10.40 12.32 -1.33
C ALA A 631 11.86 11.89 -1.54
N HIS A 632 12.52 12.41 -2.57
CA HIS A 632 13.94 12.19 -2.81
C HIS A 632 14.78 12.73 -1.64
N SER A 633 14.50 13.95 -1.17
CA SER A 633 15.29 14.59 -0.12
C SER A 633 15.28 13.80 1.18
N PHE A 634 14.13 13.31 1.64
CA PHE A 634 14.06 12.54 2.88
C PHE A 634 14.66 11.13 2.73
N LEU A 635 14.45 10.47 1.58
CA LEU A 635 15.10 9.19 1.29
C LEU A 635 16.63 9.34 1.34
N ASP A 636 17.19 10.29 0.59
CA ASP A 636 18.63 10.46 0.54
C ASP A 636 19.19 11.00 1.86
N LEU A 637 18.48 11.89 2.56
CA LEU A 637 18.89 12.40 3.88
C LEU A 637 19.01 11.26 4.90
N GLY A 638 18.03 10.34 4.93
CA GLY A 638 18.11 9.13 5.75
C GLY A 638 19.37 8.32 5.43
N ARG A 639 19.66 8.13 4.15
CA ARG A 639 20.88 7.42 3.73
C ARG A 639 22.16 8.12 4.18
N ARG A 640 22.28 9.44 3.98
CA ARG A 640 23.47 10.21 4.36
C ARG A 640 23.73 10.16 5.85
N LEU A 641 22.69 10.33 6.67
CA LEU A 641 22.83 10.31 8.13
C LEU A 641 23.15 8.92 8.65
N GLU A 642 22.53 7.87 8.11
CA GLU A 642 22.88 6.50 8.51
C GLU A 642 24.31 6.17 8.12
N ARG A 643 24.71 6.40 6.87
CA ARG A 643 26.08 6.13 6.43
C ARG A 643 27.11 6.94 7.23
N GLY A 644 26.82 8.21 7.51
CA GLY A 644 27.68 9.04 8.35
C GLY A 644 27.84 8.48 9.76
N ALA A 645 26.75 8.05 10.40
CA ALA A 645 26.78 7.42 11.72
C ALA A 645 27.54 6.08 11.69
N SER A 646 27.25 5.21 10.72
CA SER A 646 27.91 3.92 10.55
C SER A 646 29.43 4.06 10.35
N VAL A 647 29.86 4.99 9.49
CA VAL A 647 31.29 5.23 9.25
C VAL A 647 31.96 5.81 10.51
N ALA A 648 31.29 6.71 11.24
CA ALA A 648 31.82 7.27 12.48
C ALA A 648 32.00 6.19 13.56
N ALA A 649 30.99 5.35 13.78
CA ALA A 649 31.07 4.21 14.70
C ALA A 649 32.14 3.21 14.28
N LEU A 650 32.18 2.85 12.99
CA LEU A 650 33.17 1.94 12.43
C LEU A 650 34.59 2.44 12.69
N LEU A 651 34.91 3.67 12.31
CA LEU A 651 36.23 4.25 12.53
C LEU A 651 36.54 4.35 14.02
N GLY A 652 35.55 4.72 14.84
CA GLY A 652 35.64 4.73 16.29
C GLY A 652 36.11 3.38 16.85
N HIS A 653 35.49 2.27 16.46
CA HIS A 653 35.84 0.92 16.92
C HIS A 653 37.13 0.36 16.33
N LEU A 654 37.43 0.67 15.06
CA LEU A 654 38.67 0.23 14.40
C LEU A 654 39.89 0.92 15.02
N LEU A 655 39.81 2.22 15.31
CA LEU A 655 40.91 3.01 15.87
C LEU A 655 41.14 2.81 17.38
N GLN A 656 40.31 2.01 18.06
CA GLN A 656 40.59 1.54 19.42
C GLN A 656 41.79 0.60 19.51
N GLU A 657 42.23 0.01 18.39
CA GLU A 657 43.45 -0.79 18.37
C GLU A 657 44.66 0.05 18.83
N PRO A 658 45.63 -0.56 19.54
CA PRO A 658 46.86 0.14 19.92
C PRO A 658 47.55 0.76 18.69
N ALA A 659 48.20 1.91 18.85
CA ALA A 659 48.88 2.62 17.74
C ALA A 659 49.83 1.72 16.92
N ALA A 660 50.49 0.75 17.58
CA ALA A 660 51.35 -0.24 16.92
C ALA A 660 50.64 -1.15 15.90
N ARG A 661 49.29 -1.19 15.90
CA ARG A 661 48.45 -2.00 15.02
C ARG A 661 47.51 -1.15 14.15
N VAL A 662 47.75 0.16 14.05
CA VAL A 662 46.90 1.09 13.29
C VAL A 662 46.76 0.66 11.82
N GLU A 663 47.78 0.02 11.23
CA GLU A 663 47.75 -0.43 9.84
C GLU A 663 46.55 -1.37 9.55
N SER A 664 46.25 -2.31 10.44
CA SER A 664 45.10 -3.22 10.29
C SER A 664 43.78 -2.45 10.32
N ALA A 665 43.67 -1.46 11.20
CA ALA A 665 42.50 -0.59 11.29
C ALA A 665 42.31 0.24 10.01
N LEU A 666 43.39 0.79 9.46
CA LEU A 666 43.35 1.58 8.23
C LEU A 666 42.99 0.73 7.00
N VAL A 667 43.49 -0.51 6.90
CA VAL A 667 43.10 -1.43 5.82
C VAL A 667 41.61 -1.74 5.89
N LEU A 668 41.08 -2.06 7.07
CA LEU A 668 39.66 -2.32 7.27
C LEU A 668 38.80 -1.08 6.98
N ALA A 669 39.25 0.11 7.41
CA ALA A 669 38.57 1.37 7.14
C ALA A 669 38.45 1.63 5.63
N LEU A 670 39.55 1.47 4.89
CA LEU A 670 39.56 1.63 3.43
C LEU A 670 38.73 0.56 2.72
N GLU A 671 38.73 -0.69 3.18
CA GLU A 671 37.92 -1.78 2.62
C GLU A 671 36.42 -1.54 2.81
N LEU A 672 36.00 -1.24 4.05
CA LEU A 672 34.59 -1.05 4.39
C LEU A 672 34.03 0.26 3.81
N CYS A 673 34.87 1.28 3.65
CA CYS A 673 34.53 2.52 2.94
C CYS A 673 34.75 2.44 1.41
N ASP A 674 35.01 1.25 0.84
CA ASP A 674 35.17 1.03 -0.61
C ASP A 674 36.19 1.99 -1.27
N SER A 675 37.25 2.30 -0.53
CA SER A 675 38.23 3.34 -0.85
C SER A 675 39.62 2.77 -1.14
N VAL A 676 39.77 1.44 -1.16
CA VAL A 676 41.04 0.74 -1.41
C VAL A 676 41.66 1.11 -2.76
N ILE A 677 40.86 1.13 -3.83
CA ILE A 677 41.35 1.44 -5.18
C ILE A 677 41.79 2.90 -5.24
N THR A 678 40.94 3.83 -4.81
CA THR A 678 41.23 5.27 -4.78
C THR A 678 42.50 5.57 -3.97
N TYR A 679 42.65 4.95 -2.79
CA TYR A 679 43.83 5.12 -1.97
C TYR A 679 45.10 4.64 -2.68
N ARG A 680 45.06 3.41 -3.23
CA ARG A 680 46.19 2.84 -3.96
C ARG A 680 46.59 3.67 -5.18
N THR A 681 45.62 4.28 -5.86
CA THR A 681 45.90 5.16 -7.00
C THR A 681 46.57 6.47 -6.56
N ARG A 682 46.15 7.06 -5.42
CA ARG A 682 46.68 8.35 -4.95
C ARG A 682 48.00 8.24 -4.17
N TYR A 683 48.16 7.19 -3.36
CA TYR A 683 49.25 7.06 -2.38
C TYR A 683 50.07 5.77 -2.55
N LEU A 684 49.85 5.02 -3.65
CA LEU A 684 50.56 3.78 -3.98
C LEU A 684 50.44 2.72 -2.87
N HIS A 685 51.56 2.10 -2.48
CA HIS A 685 51.59 0.98 -1.53
C HIS A 685 51.86 1.40 -0.08
N VAL A 686 52.15 2.68 0.18
CA VAL A 686 52.53 3.15 1.52
C VAL A 686 51.28 3.55 2.29
N LEU A 687 50.87 2.73 3.26
CA LEU A 687 49.73 3.02 4.11
C LEU A 687 50.15 3.94 5.26
N GLN A 688 49.59 5.15 5.30
CA GLN A 688 49.82 6.12 6.37
C GLN A 688 48.49 6.61 6.97
N PRO A 689 48.42 6.86 8.30
CA PRO A 689 47.20 7.31 8.97
C PRO A 689 46.61 8.59 8.37
N ALA A 690 47.42 9.64 8.17
CA ALA A 690 46.95 10.93 7.67
C ALA A 690 46.22 10.83 6.31
N PRO A 691 46.81 10.31 5.22
CA PRO A 691 46.11 10.19 3.94
C PRO A 691 44.95 9.18 3.96
N ALA A 692 45.02 8.13 4.79
CA ALA A 692 43.95 7.14 4.85
C ALA A 692 42.71 7.71 5.55
N LEU A 693 42.91 8.42 6.67
CA LEU A 693 41.84 9.08 7.41
C LEU A 693 41.33 10.32 6.69
N ASP A 694 42.19 11.11 6.03
CA ASP A 694 41.74 12.19 5.15
C ASP A 694 40.76 11.67 4.09
N LEU A 695 41.09 10.58 3.40
CA LEU A 695 40.24 10.00 2.36
C LEU A 695 38.85 9.54 2.86
N VAL A 696 38.76 8.93 4.05
CA VAL A 696 37.48 8.40 4.58
C VAL A 696 36.76 9.35 5.54
N MET A 697 37.42 10.41 6.01
CA MET A 697 36.85 11.40 6.91
C MET A 697 36.61 12.74 6.23
N ALA A 698 37.64 13.34 5.64
CA ALA A 698 37.62 14.75 5.22
C ALA A 698 37.48 14.98 3.72
N ASP A 699 37.81 14.00 2.86
CA ASP A 699 37.74 14.17 1.40
C ASP A 699 36.29 14.41 0.93
N PRO A 700 35.96 15.63 0.44
CA PRO A 700 34.61 15.97 0.00
C PRO A 700 34.25 15.35 -1.36
N ALA A 701 35.19 14.68 -2.05
CA ALA A 701 34.93 13.96 -3.28
C ALA A 701 34.65 12.47 -3.06
N ASN A 702 34.83 11.95 -1.84
CA ASN A 702 34.55 10.54 -1.54
C ASN A 702 33.09 10.36 -1.11
N PRO A 703 32.22 9.71 -1.90
CA PRO A 703 30.81 9.51 -1.57
C PRO A 703 30.57 8.52 -0.41
N ARG A 704 31.62 7.96 0.18
CA ARG A 704 31.58 7.22 1.45
C ARG A 704 32.25 7.95 2.62
N GLY A 705 32.94 9.06 2.36
CA GLY A 705 33.58 9.85 3.40
C GLY A 705 32.58 10.56 4.31
N LEU A 706 32.97 10.80 5.57
CA LEU A 706 32.13 11.49 6.56
C LEU A 706 31.78 12.92 6.15
N ALA A 707 32.77 13.71 5.70
CA ALA A 707 32.57 15.09 5.27
C ALA A 707 31.61 15.19 4.07
N PHE A 708 31.71 14.26 3.11
CA PHE A 708 30.73 14.16 2.01
C PHE A 708 29.32 13.88 2.54
N GLN A 709 29.14 12.89 3.43
CA GLN A 709 27.80 12.55 3.94
C GLN A 709 27.16 13.75 4.64
N LEU A 710 27.92 14.42 5.52
CA LEU A 710 27.43 15.55 6.30
C LEU A 710 27.20 16.79 5.42
N GLY A 711 28.04 17.01 4.41
CA GLY A 711 27.84 18.08 3.41
C GLY A 711 26.61 17.84 2.52
N ALA A 712 26.38 16.60 2.09
CA ALA A 712 25.17 16.23 1.36
C ALA A 712 23.92 16.38 2.25
N ALA A 713 23.98 15.95 3.51
CA ALA A 713 22.90 16.13 4.47
C ALA A 713 22.61 17.62 4.74
N GLU A 714 23.66 18.45 4.88
CA GLU A 714 23.55 19.91 5.00
C GLU A 714 22.79 20.51 3.82
N ALA A 715 23.16 20.15 2.58
CA ALA A 715 22.52 20.67 1.36
C ALA A 715 21.05 20.22 1.25
N LEU A 716 20.75 18.96 1.57
CA LEU A 716 19.38 18.43 1.57
C LEU A 716 18.51 19.14 2.61
N LEU A 717 19.02 19.33 3.82
CA LEU A 717 18.32 20.05 4.90
C LEU A 717 18.05 21.49 4.52
N ALA A 718 19.03 22.21 3.96
CA ALA A 718 18.85 23.57 3.49
C ALA A 718 17.74 23.66 2.42
N GLY A 719 17.67 22.68 1.52
CA GLY A 719 16.61 22.59 0.50
C GLY A 719 15.21 22.34 1.08
N VAL A 720 15.10 21.54 2.15
CA VAL A 720 13.83 21.28 2.84
C VAL A 720 13.41 22.45 3.74
N GLU A 721 14.35 23.08 4.44
CA GLU A 721 14.12 24.27 5.28
C GLU A 721 13.71 25.49 4.44
N GLY A 722 14.22 25.61 3.21
CA GLY A 722 13.90 26.70 2.30
C GLY A 722 14.24 28.06 2.92
N ALA A 723 13.27 28.99 2.96
CA ALA A 723 13.42 30.29 3.60
C ALA A 723 13.07 30.29 5.11
N GLY A 724 12.85 29.11 5.70
CA GLY A 724 12.53 28.96 7.12
C GLY A 724 13.75 28.97 8.03
N ASP A 725 13.57 28.47 9.26
CA ASP A 725 14.64 28.35 10.27
C ASP A 725 15.75 27.37 9.81
N PRO A 726 17.03 27.81 9.66
CA PRO A 726 18.13 26.99 9.16
C PRO A 726 18.86 26.17 10.27
N THR A 727 18.22 25.94 11.42
CA THR A 727 18.83 25.26 12.58
C THR A 727 19.37 23.86 12.27
N LEU A 728 18.71 23.07 11.42
CA LEU A 728 19.13 21.70 11.14
C LEU A 728 20.31 21.67 10.16
N SER A 729 20.25 22.44 9.07
CA SER A 729 21.38 22.55 8.13
C SER A 729 22.63 23.11 8.80
N ALA A 730 22.48 24.11 9.68
CA ALA A 730 23.59 24.63 10.49
C ALA A 730 24.18 23.57 11.45
N SER A 731 23.37 22.67 11.97
CA SER A 731 23.84 21.56 12.82
C SER A 731 24.65 20.54 12.02
N ALA A 732 24.19 20.15 10.83
CA ALA A 732 24.94 19.28 9.91
C ALA A 732 26.29 19.90 9.51
N ARG A 733 26.33 21.21 9.26
CA ARG A 733 27.57 21.95 8.96
C ARG A 733 28.59 21.87 10.08
N ARG A 734 28.17 22.04 11.34
CA ARG A 734 29.06 21.94 12.51
C ARG A 734 29.69 20.55 12.62
N LEU A 735 28.87 19.50 12.48
CA LEU A 735 29.36 18.12 12.49
C LEU A 735 30.40 17.88 11.39
N ARG A 736 30.18 18.44 10.19
CA ARG A 736 31.16 18.36 9.10
C ARG A 736 32.48 19.05 9.45
N GLN A 737 32.42 20.25 10.04
CA GLN A 737 33.61 20.98 10.47
C GLN A 737 34.39 20.23 11.57
N ASP A 738 33.70 19.56 12.48
CA ASP A 738 34.33 18.73 13.53
C ASP A 738 35.11 17.55 12.93
N VAL A 739 34.56 16.92 11.88
CA VAL A 739 35.23 15.85 11.13
C VAL A 739 36.48 16.35 10.41
N GLU A 740 36.37 17.48 9.71
CA GLU A 740 37.50 18.12 9.02
C GLU A 740 38.62 18.48 10.02
N ALA A 741 38.26 18.98 11.20
CA ALA A 741 39.21 19.30 12.27
C ALA A 741 39.91 18.05 12.83
N MET A 742 39.21 16.93 13.03
CA MET A 742 39.81 15.66 13.47
C MET A 742 40.81 15.13 12.43
N ALA A 743 40.50 15.21 11.14
CA ALA A 743 41.42 14.77 10.10
C ALA A 743 42.67 15.67 10.03
N ALA A 744 42.49 16.98 10.15
CA ALA A 744 43.60 17.94 10.20
C ALA A 744 44.52 17.73 11.41
N GLU A 745 43.97 17.35 12.56
CA GLU A 745 44.74 17.00 13.76
C GLU A 745 45.67 15.81 13.52
N VAL A 746 45.16 14.74 12.88
CA VAL A 746 45.99 13.57 12.53
C VAL A 746 47.05 13.94 11.48
N ALA A 747 46.71 14.77 10.50
CA ALA A 747 47.64 15.22 9.47
C ALA A 747 48.78 16.10 10.02
N GLY A 748 48.50 16.89 11.07
CA GLY A 748 49.48 17.75 11.72
C GLY A 748 50.31 17.07 12.83
N ALA A 749 50.00 15.82 13.19
CA ALA A 749 50.66 15.13 14.30
C ALA A 749 52.05 14.59 13.93
N LEU A 750 52.99 14.65 14.88
CA LEU A 750 54.32 14.03 14.75
C LEU A 750 54.23 12.50 14.65
N ASP A 751 53.30 11.90 15.39
CA ASP A 751 52.98 10.47 15.31
C ASP A 751 51.50 10.30 14.93
N GLY A 752 51.27 10.08 13.63
CA GLY A 752 49.94 9.89 13.09
C GLY A 752 49.22 8.64 13.63
N ALA A 753 49.93 7.63 14.11
CA ALA A 753 49.31 6.42 14.66
C ALA A 753 48.73 6.68 16.06
N VAL A 754 49.46 7.42 16.89
CA VAL A 754 48.98 7.86 18.21
C VAL A 754 47.82 8.85 18.07
N ALA A 755 47.91 9.80 17.14
CA ALA A 755 46.83 10.75 16.87
C ALA A 755 45.56 10.04 16.36
N ALA A 756 45.70 9.06 15.45
CA ALA A 756 44.58 8.26 14.97
C ALA A 756 43.89 7.48 16.11
N HIS A 757 44.64 6.93 17.05
CA HIS A 757 44.05 6.30 18.24
C HIS A 757 43.31 7.32 19.13
N GLY A 758 43.89 8.52 19.30
CA GLY A 758 43.35 9.58 20.14
C GLY A 758 41.99 10.15 19.69
N ILE A 759 41.68 10.09 18.39
CA ILE A 759 40.39 10.57 17.86
C ILE A 759 39.24 9.56 18.02
N SER A 760 39.50 8.30 18.37
CA SER A 760 38.49 7.24 18.49
C SER A 760 37.28 7.61 19.38
N PRO A 761 37.45 8.15 20.61
CA PRO A 761 36.31 8.56 21.44
C PRO A 761 35.45 9.68 20.83
N ARG A 762 36.09 10.60 20.09
CA ARG A 762 35.38 11.70 19.41
C ARG A 762 34.58 11.21 18.21
N LEU A 763 35.06 10.19 17.50
CA LEU A 763 34.30 9.52 16.43
C LEU A 763 33.06 8.80 16.97
N LEU A 764 33.16 8.15 18.12
CA LEU A 764 31.99 7.55 18.79
C LEU A 764 31.00 8.63 19.28
N ALA A 765 31.50 9.75 19.82
CA ALA A 765 30.64 10.89 20.19
C ALA A 765 29.98 11.57 18.97
N LEU A 766 30.64 11.54 17.81
CA LEU A 766 30.09 12.04 16.56
C LEU A 766 28.89 11.20 16.10
N GLU A 767 28.95 9.88 16.23
CA GLU A 767 27.82 9.00 15.92
C GLU A 767 26.58 9.37 16.75
N ALA A 768 26.73 9.54 18.06
CA ALA A 768 25.66 10.02 18.94
C ALA A 768 25.13 11.41 18.52
N SER A 769 26.01 12.31 18.07
CA SER A 769 25.64 13.66 17.63
C SER A 769 24.85 13.66 16.31
N ILE A 770 25.20 12.75 15.37
CA ILE A 770 24.41 12.49 14.16
C ILE A 770 23.04 11.90 14.54
N GLY A 771 22.98 11.04 15.55
CA GLY A 771 21.73 10.55 16.16
C GLY A 771 20.84 11.69 16.66
N ALA A 772 21.41 12.64 17.42
CA ALA A 772 20.68 13.81 17.92
C ALA A 772 20.13 14.70 16.79
N LEU A 773 20.87 14.86 15.68
CA LEU A 773 20.39 15.55 14.48
C LEU A 773 19.21 14.80 13.84
N SER A 774 19.29 13.46 13.75
CA SER A 774 18.19 12.61 13.27
C SER A 774 16.92 12.81 14.11
N ASP A 775 17.05 12.85 15.44
CA ASP A 775 15.92 13.07 16.35
C ASP A 775 15.32 14.48 16.18
N ALA A 776 16.16 15.48 15.94
CA ALA A 776 15.71 16.86 15.69
C ALA A 776 14.92 16.97 14.38
N ILE A 777 15.34 16.25 13.33
CA ILE A 777 14.59 16.13 12.06
C ILE A 777 13.22 15.50 12.33
N GLY A 778 13.19 14.41 13.09
CA GLY A 778 11.93 13.74 13.43
C GLY A 778 10.95 14.63 14.18
N ARG A 779 11.45 15.37 15.18
CA ARG A 779 10.63 16.34 15.94
C ARG A 779 10.04 17.44 15.07
N ARG A 780 10.80 17.94 14.09
CA ARG A 780 10.38 19.07 13.25
C ARG A 780 9.42 18.67 12.14
N TYR A 781 9.65 17.55 11.47
CA TYR A 781 8.94 17.22 10.23
C TYR A 781 7.92 16.08 10.37
N PHE A 782 8.12 15.16 11.33
CA PHE A 782 7.28 13.97 11.46
C PHE A 782 6.24 14.13 12.58
N THR A 783 6.60 14.78 13.68
CA THR A 783 5.66 15.07 14.78
C THR A 783 5.06 16.47 14.66
N LEU A 784 3.92 16.61 13.99
CA LEU A 784 3.12 17.85 14.01
C LEU A 784 2.24 17.98 15.27
N LEU A 785 2.78 17.56 16.41
CA LEU A 785 2.20 17.92 17.70
C LEU A 785 2.34 19.43 17.83
N ALA A 786 1.23 20.13 18.06
CA ALA A 786 1.32 21.51 18.50
C ALA A 786 2.20 21.53 19.75
N GLY A 787 3.06 22.55 19.89
CA GLY A 787 3.76 22.78 21.15
C GLY A 787 2.75 22.69 22.30
N PRO A 788 3.12 22.03 23.41
CA PRO A 788 2.18 21.76 24.49
C PRO A 788 1.46 23.05 24.88
N ARG A 789 0.14 23.08 24.69
CA ARG A 789 -0.72 24.13 25.24
C ARG A 789 -1.00 23.74 26.68
N LEU A 790 -0.53 24.54 27.62
CA LEU A 790 -1.03 24.50 28.99
C LEU A 790 -2.53 24.78 28.94
N LEU A 791 -3.33 23.75 29.21
CA LEU A 791 -4.76 23.91 29.50
C LEU A 791 -4.85 24.37 30.96
N GLY A 792 -4.93 25.68 31.16
CA GLY A 792 -5.10 26.27 32.50
C GLY A 792 -4.68 27.73 32.59
N VAL A 793 -5.69 28.59 32.75
CA VAL A 793 -5.68 30.02 33.12
C VAL A 793 -5.09 30.97 32.06
N ASP A 794 -6.00 31.63 31.33
CA ASP A 794 -5.74 32.95 30.76
C ASP A 794 -5.21 33.86 31.87
N THR A 795 -3.92 34.17 31.87
CA THR A 795 -3.45 35.41 32.47
C THR A 795 -3.71 36.53 31.48
N ALA A 796 -4.99 36.88 31.35
CA ALA A 796 -5.34 38.26 31.09
C ALA A 796 -4.69 39.11 32.20
N GLU A 797 -4.11 40.25 31.79
CA GLU A 797 -3.50 41.28 32.64
C GLU A 797 -2.10 41.00 33.22
N ARG A 798 -1.07 41.34 32.44
CA ARG A 798 0.01 42.24 32.91
C ARG A 798 0.48 43.16 31.80
N GLY A 799 -0.24 44.26 31.67
CA GLY A 799 0.17 45.44 30.91
C GLY A 799 -0.49 46.67 31.52
N ALA A 800 0.06 47.17 32.62
CA ALA A 800 0.03 48.59 33.06
C ALA A 800 0.51 48.71 34.52
N ALA A 801 1.82 48.94 34.69
CA ALA A 801 2.45 49.85 35.66
C ALA A 801 3.97 49.76 35.48
#